data_AF-A0A9D3RNW3-F1
#
_entry.id   AF-A0A9D3RNW3-F1
#
_cell.length_a   1.000
_cell.length_b   1.000
_cell.length_c   1.000
_cell.angle_alpha   90.00
_cell.angle_beta   90.00
_cell.angle_gamma   90.00
#
_symmetry.space_group_name_H-M   'P 1'
#
loop_
_entity.id
_entity.type
_entity.pdbx_description
1 polymer ?
#
loop_
_entity_poly.entity_id
_entity_poly.type
_entity_poly.pdbx_seq_one_letter_code
_entity_poly.pdbx_strand_id
1 'polypeptide(L)'
;MEHRSEVTAEVTSDHDSENDGQLFDEKMSCSSCKLQRAKENEEIKRLKLENKQLKDELAQYQGMTNSGCPNACPIQAPNGNNSTDGLLGTRSCGQNEETGAMKGSSEMSKKNDSTQMKSVLCPDSTSPGCKQEDLIKLGDETQCKPSTSGAASDCKRPEAGPKAVAGGYDDFKFGESCPLSELKTEPRCHMQLDKLSFSASHTVLVDVVRFNEDGSLIPKAGQHVWDNLSVKMPYAEECTLTKPGILLQAKKQSRWEDIEKYLHRLVKTSPLTIADVEKTIKKYNPKYKDEWSFDALHRFFESIHLKERETHTRTLRRMAELALKLPRNCQKSVPLLRHGQNHSITVSQMQIACLLANAFYCTFPHRNATHPGAEYANYPTINFHSLFGKWSERKMQKFKAIFNYFEVVTGEERQVPRGLVTFTRQCIPEHKFLRWRRGTIEKDGQGMLQVDFACSVVGGGVLASGLVQEEILFLINPELIVARLFTEKLGDTECLKITGSQRYSDYFGYSDDFTCLGHHKDETSRDEWRRRYRQIVAIDALNFKNPREQFNMKKVTRELNKAYCGFMGETNTHPDYYPAIATGNWGCGAFGGDPRLKALIQMMAAAVTRRDMAYFTFDDSHLELDLRKIHHFLTTHKVTVGRLYNTLENFCSALYSNEAKTSDLYSFIMKSVKETTSRH
;
A
#
# COMPACT_ATOMS: atom_id res chain seq x y z
N MET A 1 40.47 -45.80 20.16
CA MET A 1 40.16 -44.88 21.27
C MET A 1 38.71 -44.41 21.10
N GLU A 2 37.68 -45.25 21.21
CA GLU A 2 37.27 -46.13 22.35
C GLU A 2 36.84 -45.31 23.58
N HIS A 3 35.71 -45.57 24.25
CA HIS A 3 34.56 -46.51 24.08
C HIS A 3 33.25 -45.68 24.08
N ARG A 4 32.09 -46.05 23.50
CA ARG A 4 31.27 -47.28 23.48
C ARG A 4 30.59 -47.65 24.82
N SER A 5 29.29 -47.41 24.92
CA SER A 5 28.32 -48.27 25.64
C SER A 5 26.89 -47.96 25.16
N GLU A 6 26.26 -48.93 24.49
CA GLU A 6 24.82 -48.99 24.22
C GLU A 6 24.25 -50.16 25.03
N VAL A 7 23.05 -50.01 25.60
CA VAL A 7 22.12 -51.07 26.03
C VAL A 7 20.72 -50.41 25.92
N THR A 8 19.89 -50.66 24.89
CA THR A 8 18.91 -51.77 24.71
C THR A 8 18.00 -52.00 25.95
N ALA A 9 16.70 -52.32 25.86
CA ALA A 9 15.89 -52.87 24.77
C ALA A 9 14.37 -52.54 24.92
N GLU A 10 13.58 -52.97 23.93
CA GLU A 10 12.15 -53.42 23.98
C GLU A 10 11.06 -52.48 24.55
N VAL A 11 9.98 -52.10 23.85
CA VAL A 11 8.97 -52.80 23.00
C VAL A 11 7.98 -53.67 23.79
N THR A 12 6.74 -53.17 24.00
CA THR A 12 5.45 -53.92 23.88
C THR A 12 4.22 -53.01 24.06
N SER A 13 3.21 -53.24 23.21
CA SER A 13 1.72 -53.34 23.43
C SER A 13 1.08 -52.89 24.76
N ASP A 14 -0.20 -52.51 24.88
CA ASP A 14 -1.33 -52.27 23.94
C ASP A 14 -2.49 -51.57 24.72
N HIS A 15 -3.55 -51.16 24.01
CA HIS A 15 -4.92 -50.87 24.49
C HIS A 15 -5.24 -49.65 25.40
N ASP A 16 -6.01 -48.73 24.79
CA ASP A 16 -7.35 -48.28 25.20
C ASP A 16 -7.74 -48.15 26.69
N SER A 17 -8.08 -46.93 27.11
CA SER A 17 -9.42 -46.65 27.70
C SER A 17 -9.65 -45.15 28.00
N GLU A 18 -10.92 -44.77 28.00
CA GLU A 18 -11.42 -43.42 28.30
C GLU A 18 -11.42 -43.15 29.82
N ASN A 19 -10.96 -41.96 30.26
CA ASN A 19 -11.55 -41.10 31.31
C ASN A 19 -10.57 -40.02 31.80
N ASP A 20 -10.55 -38.84 31.17
CA ASP A 20 -9.99 -37.63 31.79
C ASP A 20 -11.08 -36.90 32.58
N GLY A 21 -11.24 -37.31 33.85
CA GLY A 21 -12.21 -36.74 34.77
C GLY A 21 -11.59 -36.38 36.11
N GLN A 22 -11.36 -35.08 36.33
CA GLN A 22 -11.02 -34.45 37.62
C GLN A 22 -9.74 -34.92 38.33
N LEU A 23 -8.69 -34.09 38.31
CA LEU A 23 -8.21 -33.37 39.51
C LEU A 23 -7.13 -32.36 39.13
N PHE A 24 -7.29 -31.10 39.56
CA PHE A 24 -6.25 -30.18 40.09
C PHE A 24 -6.78 -28.73 40.03
N ASP A 25 -7.59 -28.36 41.02
CA ASP A 25 -7.84 -26.95 41.33
C ASP A 25 -7.94 -26.78 42.85
N GLU A 26 -6.81 -26.44 43.48
CA GLU A 26 -6.83 -25.63 44.69
C GLU A 26 -5.45 -25.00 44.99
N LYS A 27 -5.35 -23.67 44.78
CA LYS A 27 -4.76 -22.76 45.76
C LYS A 27 -5.03 -21.28 45.46
N MET A 28 -5.49 -20.57 46.52
CA MET A 28 -5.56 -19.12 46.68
C MET A 28 -6.47 -18.32 45.72
N SER A 29 -7.78 -18.43 45.97
CA SER A 29 -8.78 -17.45 45.51
C SER A 29 -8.87 -16.27 46.49
N CYS A 30 -8.44 -15.08 46.05
CA CYS A 30 -8.67 -13.81 46.76
C CYS A 30 -10.16 -13.49 46.87
N SER A 31 -10.60 -12.84 47.96
CA SER A 31 -12.00 -12.41 48.17
C SER A 31 -12.52 -11.53 47.04
N SER A 32 -11.67 -10.68 46.46
CA SER A 32 -11.98 -9.88 45.27
C SER A 32 -12.39 -10.75 44.08
N CYS A 33 -11.67 -11.84 43.80
CA CYS A 33 -12.00 -12.75 42.71
C CYS A 33 -13.32 -13.52 42.92
N LYS A 34 -13.70 -13.79 44.19
CA LYS A 34 -15.01 -14.38 44.51
C LYS A 34 -16.15 -13.39 44.25
N LEU A 35 -15.95 -12.11 44.60
CA LEU A 35 -16.92 -11.05 44.32
C LEU A 35 -17.03 -10.75 42.81
N GLN A 36 -15.92 -10.77 42.08
CA GLN A 36 -15.87 -10.63 40.62
C GLN A 36 -16.68 -11.75 39.95
N ARG A 37 -16.38 -13.03 40.26
CA ARG A 37 -17.12 -14.18 39.74
C ARG A 37 -18.60 -14.19 40.14
N ALA A 38 -18.96 -13.63 41.30
CA ALA A 38 -20.36 -13.50 41.70
C ALA A 38 -21.11 -12.50 40.79
N LYS A 39 -20.51 -11.34 40.51
CA LYS A 39 -21.07 -10.33 39.59
C LYS A 39 -21.18 -10.85 38.16
N GLU A 40 -20.13 -11.50 37.65
CA GLU A 40 -20.14 -12.14 36.33
C GLU A 40 -21.27 -13.19 36.21
N ASN A 41 -21.51 -13.98 37.26
CA ASN A 41 -22.60 -14.96 37.28
C ASN A 41 -24.00 -14.33 37.39
N GLU A 42 -24.16 -13.18 38.05
CA GLU A 42 -25.42 -12.43 38.01
C GLU A 42 -25.67 -11.80 36.63
N GLU A 43 -24.64 -11.25 36.00
CA GLU A 43 -24.73 -10.67 34.66
C GLU A 43 -25.05 -11.74 33.60
N ILE A 44 -24.44 -12.93 33.67
CA ILE A 44 -24.79 -14.09 32.85
C ILE A 44 -26.25 -14.54 33.09
N LYS A 45 -26.75 -14.48 34.33
CA LYS A 45 -28.17 -14.78 34.63
C LYS A 45 -29.10 -13.72 34.02
N ARG A 46 -28.76 -12.44 34.11
CA ARG A 46 -29.53 -11.34 33.51
C ARG A 46 -29.59 -11.48 31.99
N LEU A 47 -28.45 -11.68 31.32
CA LEU A 47 -28.38 -11.85 29.87
C LEU A 47 -29.17 -13.07 29.38
N LYS A 48 -29.19 -14.16 30.15
CA LYS A 48 -30.04 -15.34 29.86
C LYS A 48 -31.54 -15.04 29.99
N LEU A 49 -31.94 -14.13 30.88
CA LEU A 49 -33.33 -13.71 31.03
C LEU A 49 -33.78 -12.78 29.90
N GLU A 50 -32.96 -11.79 29.54
CA GLU A 50 -33.21 -10.90 28.38
C GLU A 50 -33.26 -11.70 27.06
N ASN A 51 -32.36 -12.67 26.86
CA ASN A 51 -32.39 -13.54 25.67
C ASN A 51 -33.63 -14.44 25.63
N LYS A 52 -34.22 -14.78 26.78
CA LYS A 52 -35.49 -15.51 26.84
C LYS A 52 -36.66 -14.59 26.45
N GLN A 53 -36.73 -13.39 27.02
CA GLN A 53 -37.77 -12.40 26.69
C GLN A 53 -37.78 -12.07 25.18
N LEU A 54 -36.62 -11.84 24.57
CA LEU A 54 -36.50 -11.60 23.13
C LEU A 54 -37.00 -12.78 22.28
N LYS A 55 -36.86 -14.03 22.75
CA LYS A 55 -37.40 -15.21 22.04
C LYS A 55 -38.92 -15.33 22.19
N ASP A 56 -39.45 -15.01 23.37
CA ASP A 56 -40.88 -15.00 23.64
C ASP A 56 -41.58 -13.88 22.82
N GLU A 57 -40.95 -12.70 22.67
CA GLU A 57 -41.40 -11.61 21.79
C GLU A 57 -41.34 -12.00 20.30
N LEU A 58 -40.25 -12.64 19.85
CA LEU A 58 -40.12 -13.09 18.46
C LEU A 58 -41.19 -14.14 18.10
N ALA A 59 -41.51 -15.03 19.04
CA ALA A 59 -42.58 -16.01 18.89
C ALA A 59 -43.98 -15.36 18.81
N GLN A 60 -44.23 -14.30 19.60
CA GLN A 60 -45.46 -13.49 19.45
C GLN A 60 -45.55 -12.83 18.07
N TYR A 61 -44.46 -12.25 17.57
CA TYR A 61 -44.43 -11.60 16.26
C TYR A 61 -44.68 -12.59 15.10
N GLN A 62 -44.16 -13.82 15.21
CA GLN A 62 -44.41 -14.91 14.27
C GLN A 62 -45.81 -15.53 14.41
N GLY A 63 -46.46 -15.40 15.57
CA GLY A 63 -47.86 -15.76 15.76
C GLY A 63 -48.84 -14.80 15.06
N MET A 64 -48.51 -13.50 15.03
CA MET A 64 -49.37 -12.46 14.45
C MET A 64 -49.44 -12.47 12.91
N THR A 65 -48.48 -13.08 12.21
CA THR A 65 -48.45 -13.12 10.74
C THR A 65 -49.34 -14.20 10.11
N ASN A 66 -49.95 -15.09 10.93
CA ASN A 66 -50.78 -16.20 10.46
C ASN A 66 -52.30 -16.02 10.63
N SER A 67 -52.79 -14.89 11.16
CA SER A 67 -54.23 -14.56 11.17
C SER A 67 -54.58 -13.61 10.02
N GLY A 68 -54.93 -14.18 8.86
CA GLY A 68 -55.25 -13.40 7.66
C GLY A 68 -56.62 -12.69 7.69
N CYS A 69 -56.73 -11.58 6.97
CA CYS A 69 -57.99 -11.06 6.43
C CYS A 69 -57.74 -10.19 5.17
N PRO A 70 -58.76 -9.96 4.32
CA PRO A 70 -58.55 -9.80 2.88
C PRO A 70 -58.66 -8.36 2.38
N ASN A 71 -58.07 -8.08 1.21
CA ASN A 71 -58.77 -7.58 0.02
C ASN A 71 -57.78 -7.40 -1.14
N ALA A 72 -58.17 -7.84 -2.34
CA ALA A 72 -57.33 -7.81 -3.54
C ALA A 72 -58.11 -7.25 -4.75
N CYS A 73 -57.36 -7.01 -5.84
CA CYS A 73 -57.80 -6.76 -7.24
C CYS A 73 -57.92 -5.28 -7.69
N PRO A 74 -57.90 -4.99 -9.02
CA PRO A 74 -56.85 -5.42 -9.98
C PRO A 74 -56.56 -4.41 -11.14
N ILE A 75 -55.33 -4.35 -11.69
CA ILE A 75 -55.04 -3.77 -13.03
C ILE A 75 -53.87 -4.59 -13.66
N GLN A 76 -54.13 -5.58 -14.52
CA GLN A 76 -54.31 -5.54 -15.99
C GLN A 76 -53.03 -5.25 -16.83
N ALA A 77 -52.63 -6.27 -17.61
CA ALA A 77 -51.96 -6.14 -18.93
C ALA A 77 -53.03 -6.39 -20.04
N PRO A 78 -52.83 -6.09 -21.35
CA PRO A 78 -52.06 -7.03 -22.22
C PRO A 78 -51.49 -6.48 -23.59
N ASN A 79 -50.85 -7.39 -24.38
CA ASN A 79 -50.69 -7.42 -25.87
C ASN A 79 -49.79 -6.35 -26.57
N GLY A 80 -49.18 -6.60 -27.74
CA GLY A 80 -49.11 -7.80 -28.61
C GLY A 80 -48.23 -7.61 -29.88
N ASN A 81 -47.94 -8.69 -30.63
CA ASN A 81 -46.98 -8.80 -31.76
C ASN A 81 -47.30 -7.98 -33.04
N ASN A 82 -46.29 -7.71 -33.92
CA ASN A 82 -46.06 -8.43 -35.22
C ASN A 82 -45.05 -7.78 -36.21
N SER A 83 -44.23 -8.62 -36.90
CA SER A 83 -43.70 -8.55 -38.31
C SER A 83 -43.00 -7.28 -38.88
N THR A 84 -42.04 -7.27 -39.84
CA THR A 84 -41.32 -8.25 -40.70
C THR A 84 -40.12 -7.56 -41.42
N ASP A 85 -39.14 -8.34 -41.91
CA ASP A 85 -38.22 -8.20 -43.10
C ASP A 85 -37.80 -6.81 -43.68
N GLY A 86 -36.61 -6.59 -44.28
CA GLY A 86 -35.44 -7.45 -44.53
C GLY A 86 -34.44 -6.85 -45.57
N LEU A 87 -33.29 -7.51 -45.74
CA LEU A 87 -32.32 -7.48 -46.88
C LEU A 87 -31.47 -6.23 -47.27
N LEU A 88 -30.15 -6.51 -47.40
CA LEU A 88 -29.16 -6.07 -48.42
C LEU A 88 -28.75 -4.59 -48.60
N GLY A 89 -27.43 -4.35 -48.67
CA GLY A 89 -26.81 -3.14 -49.25
C GLY A 89 -25.30 -3.04 -49.00
N THR A 90 -24.47 -3.15 -50.04
CA THR A 90 -22.99 -3.09 -49.96
C THR A 90 -22.41 -1.83 -50.61
N ARG A 91 -21.12 -1.55 -50.33
CA ARG A 91 -20.19 -0.59 -51.00
C ARG A 91 -20.28 0.89 -50.54
N SER A 92 -19.29 1.78 -50.74
CA SER A 92 -17.81 1.74 -50.89
C SER A 92 -17.31 3.12 -51.41
N CYS A 93 -16.18 3.62 -50.90
CA CYS A 93 -15.22 4.59 -51.52
C CYS A 93 -15.55 6.10 -51.74
N GLY A 94 -14.47 6.92 -51.60
CA GLY A 94 -14.27 8.26 -52.19
C GLY A 94 -14.67 9.44 -51.27
N GLN A 95 -13.81 10.27 -50.66
CA GLN A 95 -12.59 11.07 -51.03
C GLN A 95 -12.81 12.42 -51.73
N ASN A 96 -11.88 13.35 -51.42
CA ASN A 96 -11.73 14.78 -51.81
C ASN A 96 -12.59 15.76 -50.98
N GLU A 97 -12.06 16.77 -50.27
CA GLU A 97 -11.16 17.90 -50.65
C GLU A 97 -11.86 18.83 -51.68
N GLU A 98 -11.96 20.16 -51.53
CA GLU A 98 -10.97 21.14 -51.02
C GLU A 98 -11.58 22.45 -50.40
N THR A 99 -10.77 23.11 -49.54
CA THR A 99 -10.63 24.57 -49.29
C THR A 99 -11.80 25.46 -48.81
N GLY A 100 -11.47 26.35 -47.84
CA GLY A 100 -12.32 27.46 -47.40
C GLY A 100 -11.82 28.11 -46.09
N ALA A 101 -10.84 29.02 -46.17
CA ALA A 101 -10.16 29.57 -44.99
C ALA A 101 -10.82 30.86 -44.45
N MET A 102 -11.00 30.97 -43.12
CA MET A 102 -10.96 32.25 -42.39
C MET A 102 -10.44 32.08 -40.95
N LYS A 103 -9.82 33.14 -40.43
CA LYS A 103 -9.11 33.20 -39.13
C LYS A 103 -10.07 33.48 -37.98
N GLY A 104 -9.79 32.95 -36.78
CA GLY A 104 -10.49 33.37 -35.56
C GLY A 104 -10.04 32.70 -34.26
N SER A 105 -9.06 33.31 -33.58
CA SER A 105 -8.82 33.29 -32.12
C SER A 105 -8.67 31.95 -31.36
N SER A 106 -7.54 31.83 -30.67
CA SER A 106 -7.15 30.68 -29.84
C SER A 106 -7.68 30.73 -28.40
N GLU A 107 -8.17 29.60 -27.88
CA GLU A 107 -8.18 29.30 -26.44
C GLU A 107 -7.38 28.03 -26.12
N MET A 108 -6.76 28.01 -24.93
CA MET A 108 -5.64 27.12 -24.60
C MET A 108 -6.08 25.71 -24.17
N SER A 109 -5.61 24.67 -24.87
CA SER A 109 -5.59 23.33 -24.29
C SER A 109 -4.50 23.25 -23.21
N LYS A 110 -4.90 23.05 -21.95
CA LYS A 110 -3.98 22.96 -20.81
C LYS A 110 -3.25 21.61 -20.82
N LYS A 111 -1.98 21.61 -21.22
CA LYS A 111 -1.08 20.46 -21.02
C LYS A 111 -0.70 20.39 -19.54
N ASN A 112 -0.98 19.25 -18.89
CA ASN A 112 -0.40 18.95 -17.58
C ASN A 112 1.11 18.68 -17.76
N ASP A 113 1.94 19.45 -17.04
CA ASP A 113 3.39 19.35 -17.11
C ASP A 113 3.89 18.12 -16.32
N SER A 114 4.42 17.14 -17.04
CA SER A 114 4.94 15.88 -16.50
C SER A 114 6.38 15.94 -15.98
N THR A 115 7.04 17.11 -15.97
CA THR A 115 8.45 17.25 -15.56
C THR A 115 8.70 17.00 -14.06
N GLN A 116 7.67 17.07 -13.22
CA GLN A 116 7.80 17.04 -11.76
C GLN A 116 8.30 15.71 -11.15
N MET A 117 8.33 14.62 -11.93
CA MET A 117 8.65 13.26 -11.44
C MET A 117 10.15 12.93 -11.36
N LYS A 118 11.02 13.54 -12.18
CA LYS A 118 12.42 13.11 -12.27
C LYS A 118 13.20 13.33 -10.96
N SER A 119 13.05 14.51 -10.34
CA SER A 119 13.83 14.90 -9.16
C SER A 119 13.49 14.13 -7.88
N VAL A 120 12.35 13.43 -7.83
CA VAL A 120 11.91 12.66 -6.65
C VAL A 120 12.31 11.19 -6.77
N LEU A 121 12.27 10.63 -7.98
CA LEU A 121 12.57 9.21 -8.22
C LEU A 121 14.08 8.92 -8.36
N CYS A 122 14.87 9.90 -8.82
CA CYS A 122 16.33 9.82 -8.93
C CYS A 122 16.98 11.20 -8.72
N PRO A 123 17.71 11.45 -7.62
CA PRO A 123 18.57 12.64 -7.50
C PRO A 123 19.69 12.66 -8.55
N ASP A 124 20.21 11.48 -8.93
CA ASP A 124 21.44 11.32 -9.71
C ASP A 124 21.17 11.02 -11.20
N SER A 125 20.48 11.92 -11.90
CA SER A 125 20.41 11.90 -13.37
C SER A 125 21.06 13.14 -13.99
N THR A 126 22.37 13.30 -13.77
CA THR A 126 23.20 14.21 -14.56
C THR A 126 23.42 13.62 -15.96
N SER A 127 22.94 14.32 -16.99
CA SER A 127 23.22 13.97 -18.39
C SER A 127 24.59 14.52 -18.78
N PRO A 128 25.49 13.74 -19.40
CA PRO A 128 26.80 14.23 -19.79
C PRO A 128 26.75 14.98 -21.14
N GLY A 129 27.35 16.17 -21.18
CA GLY A 129 27.82 16.78 -22.43
C GLY A 129 27.17 18.11 -22.83
N CYS A 130 27.84 19.21 -22.51
CA CYS A 130 28.16 20.23 -23.51
C CYS A 130 29.56 20.79 -23.21
N LYS A 131 30.32 21.11 -24.26
CA LYS A 131 31.70 21.59 -24.13
C LYS A 131 31.76 23.11 -23.95
N GLN A 132 32.86 23.47 -23.31
CA GLN A 132 33.45 24.76 -22.96
C GLN A 132 33.66 25.74 -24.13
N GLU A 133 33.35 27.02 -23.88
CA GLU A 133 33.84 28.32 -24.42
C GLU A 133 32.84 29.37 -23.81
N ASP A 134 33.20 30.52 -23.22
CA ASP A 134 34.40 31.35 -23.36
C ASP A 134 34.80 32.13 -22.06
N LEU A 135 35.92 32.86 -22.15
CA LEU A 135 36.59 33.75 -21.17
C LEU A 135 35.68 34.67 -20.29
N ILE A 136 36.08 35.08 -19.08
CA ILE A 136 37.01 36.20 -18.80
C ILE A 136 37.80 36.03 -17.48
N LYS A 137 39.01 36.61 -17.45
CA LYS A 137 40.03 36.55 -16.39
C LYS A 137 39.78 37.50 -15.22
N LEU A 138 40.10 37.04 -14.00
CA LEU A 138 40.71 37.75 -12.85
C LEU A 138 40.76 36.72 -11.70
N GLY A 139 41.84 36.52 -10.95
CA GLY A 139 43.16 37.15 -10.97
C GLY A 139 43.86 36.88 -9.63
N ASP A 140 45.14 36.53 -9.71
CA ASP A 140 46.12 36.47 -8.62
C ASP A 140 46.15 35.28 -7.65
N GLU A 141 47.33 35.14 -7.05
CA GLU A 141 47.93 33.91 -6.51
C GLU A 141 47.83 33.81 -4.98
N THR A 142 47.88 32.60 -4.43
CA THR A 142 48.97 32.19 -3.50
C THR A 142 48.92 30.70 -3.18
N GLN A 143 50.09 30.16 -2.80
CA GLN A 143 50.39 28.72 -2.78
C GLN A 143 50.23 28.04 -1.41
N CYS A 144 50.43 26.72 -1.42
CA CYS A 144 50.93 25.84 -0.33
C CYS A 144 49.93 25.05 0.55
N LYS A 145 49.78 23.78 0.16
CA LYS A 145 49.75 22.61 1.06
C LYS A 145 51.18 22.31 1.59
N PRO A 146 51.42 21.27 2.43
CA PRO A 146 50.58 20.59 3.42
C PRO A 146 51.25 20.50 4.83
N SER A 147 50.54 20.01 5.85
CA SER A 147 51.11 19.02 6.80
C SER A 147 50.06 18.40 7.73
N THR A 148 50.39 17.20 8.21
CA THR A 148 49.56 16.31 9.04
C THR A 148 49.87 16.47 10.54
N SER A 149 48.86 16.32 11.40
CA SER A 149 48.84 15.40 12.58
C SER A 149 47.82 15.82 13.65
N GLY A 150 47.44 14.87 14.52
CA GLY A 150 47.22 15.20 15.94
C GLY A 150 45.78 15.30 16.48
N ALA A 151 45.22 14.13 16.82
CA ALA A 151 44.41 13.87 18.03
C ALA A 151 43.03 14.56 18.26
N ALA A 152 42.24 13.90 19.10
CA ALA A 152 40.86 14.25 19.44
C ALA A 152 40.76 15.33 20.54
N SER A 153 39.64 16.04 20.58
CA SER A 153 39.19 16.78 21.77
C SER A 153 37.66 16.91 21.82
N ASP A 154 37.09 16.91 23.03
CA ASP A 154 35.66 16.99 23.28
C ASP A 154 35.04 18.34 22.87
N CYS A 155 33.98 18.31 22.06
CA CYS A 155 33.15 19.49 21.81
C CYS A 155 32.06 19.64 22.88
N LYS A 156 32.32 20.51 23.86
CA LYS A 156 31.35 20.95 24.86
C LYS A 156 30.14 21.66 24.22
N ARG A 157 28.97 21.42 24.80
CA ARG A 157 27.69 22.09 24.51
C ARG A 157 27.75 23.58 24.92
N PRO A 158 27.37 24.54 24.06
CA PRO A 158 27.21 25.93 24.47
C PRO A 158 25.79 26.19 25.01
N GLU A 159 25.69 26.59 26.27
CA GLU A 159 24.46 27.13 26.86
C GLU A 159 24.43 28.66 26.76
N ALA A 160 23.36 29.22 26.16
CA ALA A 160 22.92 30.61 26.37
C ALA A 160 21.53 30.83 25.73
N GLY A 161 20.46 30.63 26.50
CA GLY A 161 19.09 30.97 26.07
C GLY A 161 18.69 32.41 26.45
N PRO A 162 17.84 33.10 25.66
CA PRO A 162 17.19 34.33 26.12
C PRO A 162 16.15 34.03 27.21
N LYS A 163 16.04 34.91 28.21
CA LYS A 163 15.17 34.71 29.38
C LYS A 163 13.68 34.69 28.99
N ALA A 164 12.96 33.67 29.46
CA ALA A 164 11.51 33.59 29.34
C ALA A 164 10.82 34.62 30.25
N VAL A 165 9.81 35.31 29.71
CA VAL A 165 8.83 36.07 30.51
C VAL A 165 7.74 35.08 30.91
N ALA A 166 7.61 34.81 32.22
CA ALA A 166 6.61 33.90 32.75
C ALA A 166 5.21 34.54 32.72
N GLY A 167 4.48 34.33 31.63
CA GLY A 167 3.03 34.45 31.60
C GLY A 167 2.42 33.13 32.07
N GLY A 168 1.51 33.19 33.05
CA GLY A 168 0.84 31.99 33.57
C GLY A 168 0.04 31.29 32.48
N TYR A 169 0.35 30.03 32.22
CA TYR A 169 -0.55 29.12 31.51
C TYR A 169 -1.52 28.55 32.54
N ASP A 170 -2.76 29.02 32.51
CA ASP A 170 -3.86 28.35 33.23
C ASP A 170 -3.96 26.90 32.77
N ASP A 171 -4.13 26.00 33.74
CA ASP A 171 -4.24 24.55 33.55
C ASP A 171 -5.63 24.16 32.99
N PHE A 172 -5.94 24.68 31.80
CA PHE A 172 -7.13 24.31 31.05
C PHE A 172 -6.96 22.88 30.51
N LYS A 173 -7.74 21.95 31.08
CA LYS A 173 -7.92 20.60 30.54
C LYS A 173 -8.49 20.65 29.11
N PHE A 174 -7.61 20.73 28.11
CA PHE A 174 -7.98 20.49 26.71
C PHE A 174 -8.58 19.09 26.60
N GLY A 175 -9.74 19.00 25.93
CA GLY A 175 -10.53 17.77 25.88
C GLY A 175 -9.69 16.52 25.62
N GLU A 176 -9.91 15.50 26.45
CA GLU A 176 -9.21 14.22 26.33
C GLU A 176 -9.52 13.62 24.95
N SER A 177 -8.47 13.20 24.25
CA SER A 177 -8.60 12.44 23.02
C SER A 177 -9.15 11.05 23.33
N CYS A 178 -10.05 10.54 22.47
CA CYS A 178 -10.53 9.15 22.54
C CYS A 178 -9.34 8.18 22.70
N PRO A 179 -9.33 7.31 23.73
CA PRO A 179 -8.29 6.30 23.90
C PRO A 179 -8.19 5.38 22.68
N LEU A 180 -6.96 4.98 22.30
CA LEU A 180 -6.73 4.08 21.16
C LEU A 180 -7.45 2.72 21.30
N SER A 181 -7.74 2.27 22.54
CA SER A 181 -8.49 1.05 22.84
C SER A 181 -9.98 1.13 22.47
N GLU A 182 -10.56 2.32 22.50
CA GLU A 182 -11.98 2.58 22.20
C GLU A 182 -12.24 2.72 20.69
N LEU A 183 -11.19 3.05 19.93
CA LEU A 183 -11.26 3.08 18.47
C LEU A 183 -11.65 1.70 17.92
N LYS A 184 -12.52 1.67 16.91
CA LYS A 184 -12.87 0.45 16.16
C LYS A 184 -11.60 -0.14 15.53
N THR A 185 -11.38 -1.44 15.68
CA THR A 185 -10.25 -2.14 15.06
C THR A 185 -10.67 -3.52 14.60
N GLU A 186 -10.06 -4.02 13.53
CA GLU A 186 -10.15 -5.44 13.20
C GLU A 186 -9.48 -6.29 14.30
N PRO A 187 -9.97 -7.51 14.58
CA PRO A 187 -11.20 -8.14 14.04
C PRO A 187 -12.49 -7.74 14.80
N ARG A 188 -12.43 -6.82 15.78
CA ARG A 188 -13.57 -6.47 16.66
C ARG A 188 -14.74 -5.84 15.90
N CYS A 189 -14.45 -5.10 14.83
CA CYS A 189 -15.46 -4.51 13.94
C CYS A 189 -15.61 -5.27 12.62
N HIS A 190 -15.12 -6.51 12.51
CA HIS A 190 -15.19 -7.25 11.24
C HIS A 190 -16.65 -7.49 10.81
N MET A 191 -16.96 -7.26 9.54
CA MET A 191 -18.17 -7.80 8.92
C MET A 191 -17.84 -9.15 8.30
N GLN A 192 -18.50 -10.21 8.76
CA GLN A 192 -18.33 -11.55 8.21
C GLN A 192 -18.46 -11.52 6.68
N LEU A 193 -17.44 -12.02 5.98
CA LEU A 193 -17.40 -11.99 4.53
C LEU A 193 -18.27 -13.11 3.93
N ASP A 194 -18.91 -12.79 2.80
CA ASP A 194 -19.45 -13.80 1.90
C ASP A 194 -18.36 -14.79 1.44
N LYS A 195 -18.79 -15.97 0.96
CA LYS A 195 -17.87 -16.92 0.31
C LYS A 195 -17.10 -16.22 -0.82
N LEU A 196 -15.80 -16.47 -0.87
CA LEU A 196 -14.94 -15.93 -1.93
C LEU A 196 -15.55 -16.31 -3.29
N SER A 197 -15.65 -15.35 -4.19
CA SER A 197 -16.23 -15.54 -5.52
C SER A 197 -15.43 -14.73 -6.55
N PHE A 198 -15.67 -14.99 -7.84
CA PHE A 198 -15.16 -14.15 -8.91
C PHE A 198 -16.30 -13.30 -9.46
N SER A 199 -15.98 -12.10 -9.95
CA SER A 199 -16.96 -11.22 -10.60
C SER A 199 -16.31 -10.48 -11.77
N ALA A 200 -17.10 -9.72 -12.53
CA ALA A 200 -16.58 -8.86 -13.59
C ALA A 200 -15.55 -7.82 -13.09
N SER A 201 -15.59 -7.46 -11.80
CA SER A 201 -14.67 -6.52 -11.14
C SER A 201 -13.70 -7.20 -10.16
N HIS A 202 -13.66 -8.55 -10.09
CA HIS A 202 -12.84 -9.27 -9.10
C HIS A 202 -12.23 -10.54 -9.69
N THR A 203 -10.92 -10.47 -9.95
CA THR A 203 -10.11 -11.59 -10.41
C THR A 203 -9.52 -12.35 -9.23
N VAL A 204 -9.98 -13.58 -9.00
CA VAL A 204 -9.32 -14.52 -8.09
C VAL A 204 -8.36 -15.43 -8.89
N LEU A 205 -7.14 -15.61 -8.37
CA LEU A 205 -6.06 -16.42 -8.96
C LEU A 205 -5.85 -17.79 -8.29
N VAL A 206 -6.63 -18.12 -7.25
CA VAL A 206 -6.76 -19.48 -6.70
C VAL A 206 -8.08 -20.12 -7.12
N ASP A 207 -8.17 -21.45 -7.04
CA ASP A 207 -9.43 -22.13 -7.28
C ASP A 207 -10.43 -21.90 -6.15
N VAL A 208 -11.44 -21.09 -6.47
CA VAL A 208 -12.49 -20.65 -5.56
C VAL A 208 -13.35 -21.81 -5.04
N VAL A 209 -13.58 -22.85 -5.84
CA VAL A 209 -14.41 -23.99 -5.43
C VAL A 209 -13.66 -24.76 -4.35
N ARG A 210 -12.41 -25.16 -4.62
CA ARG A 210 -11.57 -25.84 -3.63
C ARG A 210 -11.33 -24.99 -2.38
N PHE A 211 -11.08 -23.69 -2.53
CA PHE A 211 -10.95 -22.78 -1.40
C PHE A 211 -12.20 -22.74 -0.52
N ASN A 212 -13.41 -22.74 -1.10
CA ASN A 212 -14.66 -22.71 -0.34
C ASN A 212 -15.10 -24.09 0.20
N GLU A 213 -14.56 -25.20 -0.32
CA GLU A 213 -14.83 -26.58 0.11
C GLU A 213 -13.95 -27.01 1.30
N ASP A 214 -12.63 -26.90 1.14
CA ASP A 214 -11.63 -27.40 2.11
C ASP A 214 -10.54 -26.35 2.46
N GLY A 215 -10.60 -25.17 1.85
CA GLY A 215 -9.62 -24.11 2.04
C GLY A 215 -8.31 -24.30 1.27
N SER A 216 -8.23 -25.22 0.31
CA SER A 216 -7.04 -25.44 -0.49
C SER A 216 -6.71 -24.24 -1.39
N LEU A 217 -5.46 -23.77 -1.30
CA LEU A 217 -4.93 -22.68 -2.12
C LEU A 217 -4.33 -23.22 -3.43
N ILE A 218 -5.15 -23.92 -4.21
CA ILE A 218 -4.75 -24.46 -5.51
C ILE A 218 -4.72 -23.32 -6.54
N PRO A 219 -3.68 -23.18 -7.39
CA PRO A 219 -3.66 -22.22 -8.50
C PRO A 219 -4.89 -22.32 -9.41
N LYS A 220 -5.50 -21.19 -9.78
CA LYS A 220 -6.61 -21.20 -10.73
C LYS A 220 -6.09 -21.56 -12.11
N ALA A 221 -6.56 -22.69 -12.65
CA ALA A 221 -6.33 -23.08 -14.04
C ALA A 221 -6.87 -22.01 -15.00
N GLY A 222 -6.13 -21.78 -16.08
CA GLY A 222 -6.43 -20.79 -17.11
C GLY A 222 -5.31 -20.73 -18.14
N GLN A 223 -5.45 -19.85 -19.12
CA GLN A 223 -4.40 -19.54 -20.09
C GLN A 223 -3.80 -18.18 -19.77
N HIS A 224 -2.52 -18.00 -20.12
CA HIS A 224 -1.89 -16.68 -20.16
C HIS A 224 -2.37 -15.91 -21.39
N VAL A 225 -2.33 -14.57 -21.33
CA VAL A 225 -2.72 -13.68 -22.42
C VAL A 225 -1.64 -12.61 -22.60
N TRP A 226 -1.09 -12.51 -23.81
CA TRP A 226 -0.07 -11.52 -24.18
C TRP A 226 -0.71 -10.29 -24.87
N ASP A 227 -1.45 -9.51 -24.08
CA ASP A 227 -2.11 -8.28 -24.55
C ASP A 227 -1.60 -7.03 -23.78
N ASN A 228 -2.33 -5.91 -23.90
CA ASN A 228 -2.11 -4.66 -23.18
C ASN A 228 -3.05 -4.48 -21.97
N LEU A 229 -3.80 -5.51 -21.60
CA LEU A 229 -4.73 -5.55 -20.46
C LEU A 229 -4.23 -6.45 -19.33
N SER A 230 -3.25 -7.31 -19.61
CA SER A 230 -2.72 -8.35 -18.74
C SER A 230 -1.21 -8.18 -18.51
N VAL A 231 -0.72 -8.74 -17.40
CA VAL A 231 0.72 -8.86 -17.15
C VAL A 231 1.34 -9.79 -18.18
N LYS A 232 2.29 -9.27 -18.97
CA LYS A 232 3.15 -10.07 -19.85
C LYS A 232 4.11 -10.94 -19.04
N MET A 233 3.78 -12.22 -18.92
CA MET A 233 4.53 -13.18 -18.11
C MET A 233 5.83 -13.63 -18.78
N PRO A 234 6.90 -13.92 -18.01
CA PRO A 234 8.19 -14.28 -18.57
C PRO A 234 8.22 -15.65 -19.26
N TYR A 235 7.22 -16.50 -19.03
CA TYR A 235 7.06 -17.84 -19.61
C TYR A 235 6.10 -17.91 -20.80
N ALA A 236 5.55 -16.78 -21.25
CA ALA A 236 4.70 -16.72 -22.43
C ALA A 236 5.51 -17.00 -23.72
N GLU A 237 4.90 -17.65 -24.71
CA GLU A 237 5.58 -18.07 -25.95
C GLU A 237 6.06 -16.88 -26.79
N GLU A 238 5.34 -15.75 -26.72
CA GLU A 238 5.68 -14.49 -27.37
C GLU A 238 6.93 -13.84 -26.76
N CYS A 239 7.30 -14.20 -25.53
CA CYS A 239 8.49 -13.71 -24.86
C CYS A 239 9.75 -14.33 -25.49
N THR A 240 10.22 -13.75 -26.59
CA THR A 240 11.34 -14.29 -27.38
C THR A 240 12.61 -13.43 -27.30
N LEU A 241 13.76 -14.09 -27.48
CA LEU A 241 15.06 -13.46 -27.71
C LEU A 241 15.52 -13.72 -29.16
N THR A 242 16.12 -12.70 -29.76
CA THR A 242 16.79 -12.79 -31.05
C THR A 242 18.25 -13.17 -30.85
N LYS A 243 18.70 -14.32 -31.35
CA LYS A 243 20.11 -14.74 -31.32
C LYS A 243 20.75 -14.67 -32.72
N PRO A 244 22.04 -14.30 -32.84
CA PRO A 244 22.76 -14.41 -34.10
C PRO A 244 22.80 -15.86 -34.57
N GLY A 245 22.33 -16.12 -35.79
CA GLY A 245 22.39 -17.45 -36.41
C GLY A 245 23.70 -17.67 -37.17
N ILE A 246 24.03 -18.93 -37.42
CA ILE A 246 25.24 -19.37 -38.15
C ILE A 246 25.27 -18.86 -39.60
N LEU A 247 24.11 -18.54 -40.18
CA LEU A 247 23.91 -18.12 -41.58
C LEU A 247 23.15 -16.80 -41.70
N LEU A 248 23.49 -15.79 -40.88
CA LEU A 248 22.91 -14.42 -40.86
C LEU A 248 21.39 -14.30 -40.59
N GLN A 249 20.61 -15.37 -40.67
CA GLN A 249 19.22 -15.39 -40.23
C GLN A 249 19.14 -15.42 -38.70
N ALA A 250 18.51 -14.39 -38.12
CA ALA A 250 18.39 -14.27 -36.68
C ALA A 250 17.27 -15.19 -36.16
N LYS A 251 17.62 -16.24 -35.40
CA LYS A 251 16.64 -17.19 -34.87
C LYS A 251 15.97 -16.58 -33.63
N LYS A 252 14.64 -16.49 -33.66
CA LYS A 252 13.83 -16.28 -32.44
C LYS A 252 13.84 -17.57 -31.63
N GLN A 253 14.13 -17.44 -30.33
CA GLN A 253 14.04 -18.53 -29.34
C GLN A 253 13.20 -18.04 -28.17
N SER A 254 12.47 -18.93 -27.49
CA SER A 254 11.82 -18.61 -26.22
C SER A 254 12.84 -18.07 -25.21
N ARG A 255 12.53 -16.93 -24.60
CA ARG A 255 13.33 -16.34 -23.52
C ARG A 255 13.20 -17.18 -22.24
N TRP A 256 12.07 -17.87 -22.06
CA TRP A 256 11.85 -18.73 -20.91
C TRP A 256 12.76 -19.96 -20.91
N GLU A 257 13.04 -20.56 -22.06
CA GLU A 257 14.02 -21.67 -22.16
C GLU A 257 15.40 -21.27 -21.62
N ASP A 258 15.87 -20.06 -21.93
CA ASP A 258 17.13 -19.53 -21.37
C ASP A 258 16.99 -19.24 -19.87
N ILE A 259 15.88 -18.64 -19.43
CA ILE A 259 15.61 -18.37 -18.00
C ILE A 259 15.63 -19.69 -17.22
N GLU A 260 14.85 -20.70 -17.62
CA GLU A 260 14.82 -22.02 -16.99
C GLU A 260 16.20 -22.66 -16.95
N LYS A 261 16.89 -22.70 -18.08
CA LYS A 261 18.23 -23.31 -18.20
C LYS A 261 19.25 -22.67 -17.26
N TYR A 262 19.24 -21.34 -17.12
CA TYR A 262 20.20 -20.65 -16.26
C TYR A 262 19.77 -20.64 -14.79
N LEU A 263 18.47 -20.53 -14.46
CA LEU A 263 17.98 -20.67 -13.09
C LEU A 263 18.16 -22.10 -12.57
N HIS A 264 17.84 -23.15 -13.35
CA HIS A 264 18.13 -24.54 -12.97
C HIS A 264 19.63 -24.80 -12.77
N ARG A 265 20.51 -24.04 -13.43
CA ARG A 265 21.95 -24.07 -13.14
C ARG A 265 22.24 -23.46 -11.77
N LEU A 266 21.75 -22.26 -11.47
CA LEU A 266 21.90 -21.64 -10.15
C LEU A 266 21.41 -22.56 -9.01
N VAL A 267 20.26 -23.21 -9.19
CA VAL A 267 19.70 -24.19 -8.25
C VAL A 267 20.68 -25.34 -7.96
N LYS A 268 21.55 -25.71 -8.90
CA LYS A 268 22.54 -26.79 -8.76
C LYS A 268 23.94 -26.30 -8.34
N THR A 269 24.29 -25.04 -8.55
CA THR A 269 25.63 -24.48 -8.26
C THR A 269 25.94 -24.52 -6.75
N SER A 270 27.06 -25.13 -6.38
CA SER A 270 27.52 -25.24 -4.99
C SER A 270 29.06 -25.21 -4.93
N PRO A 271 29.68 -24.26 -4.20
CA PRO A 271 29.08 -23.05 -3.62
C PRO A 271 28.55 -22.11 -4.71
N LEU A 272 27.45 -21.41 -4.44
CA LEU A 272 26.93 -20.37 -5.32
C LEU A 272 27.62 -19.03 -5.02
N THR A 273 28.03 -18.29 -6.06
CA THR A 273 28.57 -16.93 -5.91
C THR A 273 27.61 -15.86 -6.45
N ILE A 274 27.79 -14.60 -6.04
CA ILE A 274 27.01 -13.48 -6.60
C ILE A 274 27.40 -13.20 -8.06
N ALA A 275 28.64 -13.52 -8.46
CA ALA A 275 29.05 -13.49 -9.86
C ALA A 275 28.24 -14.47 -10.73
N ASP A 276 27.85 -15.64 -10.21
CA ASP A 276 26.95 -16.56 -10.93
C ASP A 276 25.54 -15.99 -11.10
N VAL A 277 25.02 -15.31 -10.07
CA VAL A 277 23.71 -14.65 -10.09
C VAL A 277 23.69 -13.51 -11.11
N GLU A 278 24.68 -12.61 -11.05
CA GLU A 278 24.86 -11.52 -12.03
C GLU A 278 24.96 -12.09 -13.46
N LYS A 279 25.87 -13.04 -13.68
CA LYS A 279 26.10 -13.69 -14.98
C LYS A 279 24.83 -14.35 -15.51
N THR A 280 24.02 -14.94 -14.64
CA THR A 280 22.72 -15.53 -14.99
C THR A 280 21.73 -14.46 -15.43
N ILE A 281 21.54 -13.41 -14.63
CA ILE A 281 20.60 -12.32 -14.95
C ILE A 281 20.99 -11.61 -16.26
N LYS A 282 22.29 -11.38 -16.48
CA LYS A 282 22.81 -10.77 -17.72
C LYS A 282 22.66 -11.66 -18.95
N LYS A 283 22.54 -12.99 -18.82
CA LYS A 283 22.41 -13.92 -19.98
C LYS A 283 21.07 -13.81 -20.70
N TYR A 284 19.96 -13.69 -19.98
CA TYR A 284 18.62 -13.47 -20.57
C TYR A 284 18.20 -11.99 -20.59
N ASN A 285 19.09 -11.07 -20.21
CA ASN A 285 18.96 -9.62 -20.38
C ASN A 285 20.16 -9.02 -21.15
N PRO A 286 20.53 -9.54 -22.34
CA PRO A 286 21.78 -9.17 -23.03
C PRO A 286 21.87 -7.69 -23.39
N LYS A 287 20.74 -7.01 -23.62
CA LYS A 287 20.66 -5.55 -23.86
C LYS A 287 21.25 -4.72 -22.71
N TYR A 288 21.13 -5.22 -21.48
CA TYR A 288 21.44 -4.49 -20.26
C TYR A 288 22.75 -4.95 -19.59
N LYS A 289 23.49 -5.86 -20.23
CA LYS A 289 24.67 -6.54 -19.63
C LYS A 289 25.78 -5.55 -19.18
N ASP A 290 25.92 -4.43 -19.90
CA ASP A 290 26.92 -3.39 -19.64
C ASP A 290 26.32 -2.15 -18.94
N GLU A 291 24.98 -2.06 -18.86
CA GLU A 291 24.25 -0.95 -18.22
C GLU A 291 23.97 -1.24 -16.72
N TRP A 292 23.68 -2.51 -16.39
CA TRP A 292 23.32 -2.90 -15.03
C TRP A 292 24.56 -3.24 -14.20
N SER A 293 24.84 -2.40 -13.20
CA SER A 293 25.78 -2.70 -12.12
C SER A 293 25.15 -3.63 -11.07
N PHE A 294 25.99 -4.48 -10.49
CA PHE A 294 25.66 -5.37 -9.36
C PHE A 294 26.50 -5.04 -8.11
N ASP A 295 27.21 -3.90 -8.10
CA ASP A 295 28.14 -3.50 -7.04
C ASP A 295 27.51 -3.53 -5.63
N ALA A 296 26.25 -3.15 -5.50
CA ALA A 296 25.59 -3.11 -4.20
C ALA A 296 25.27 -4.53 -3.69
N LEU A 297 24.92 -5.46 -4.58
CA LEU A 297 24.66 -6.85 -4.21
C LEU A 297 25.95 -7.60 -3.84
N HIS A 298 27.05 -7.38 -4.58
CA HIS A 298 28.37 -7.93 -4.22
C HIS A 298 28.82 -7.40 -2.85
N ARG A 299 28.81 -6.07 -2.67
CA ARG A 299 29.21 -5.43 -1.40
C ARG A 299 28.35 -5.86 -0.21
N PHE A 300 27.05 -6.13 -0.42
CA PHE A 300 26.19 -6.68 0.63
C PHE A 300 26.69 -8.05 1.10
N PHE A 301 26.96 -8.96 0.18
CA PHE A 301 27.46 -10.28 0.54
C PHE A 301 28.88 -10.22 1.14
N GLU A 302 29.71 -9.27 0.70
CA GLU A 302 31.03 -9.00 1.29
C GLU A 302 30.95 -8.49 2.74
N SER A 303 29.97 -7.61 3.06
CA SER A 303 29.87 -6.95 4.38
C SER A 303 29.23 -7.80 5.48
N ILE A 304 28.39 -8.78 5.14
CA ILE A 304 27.72 -9.65 6.11
C ILE A 304 28.61 -10.78 6.66
N HIS A 305 28.29 -11.25 7.87
CA HIS A 305 29.00 -12.36 8.51
C HIS A 305 28.85 -13.67 7.73
N LEU A 306 29.85 -14.56 7.83
CA LEU A 306 29.92 -15.81 7.05
C LEU A 306 28.65 -16.69 7.17
N LYS A 307 28.11 -16.86 8.38
CA LYS A 307 26.88 -17.64 8.62
C LYS A 307 25.64 -17.03 7.96
N GLU A 308 25.55 -15.70 7.93
CA GLU A 308 24.50 -14.98 7.23
C GLU A 308 24.67 -15.14 5.70
N ARG A 309 25.91 -14.99 5.21
CA ARG A 309 26.28 -15.20 3.81
C ARG A 309 25.90 -16.59 3.29
N GLU A 310 26.18 -17.65 4.07
CA GLU A 310 25.79 -19.03 3.74
C GLU A 310 24.27 -19.20 3.68
N THR A 311 23.55 -18.55 4.59
CA THR A 311 22.09 -18.58 4.65
C THR A 311 21.50 -17.87 3.43
N HIS A 312 21.89 -16.63 3.15
CA HIS A 312 21.44 -15.88 1.95
C HIS A 312 21.82 -16.58 0.64
N THR A 313 22.96 -17.26 0.59
CA THR A 313 23.38 -18.06 -0.57
C THR A 313 22.48 -19.28 -0.79
N ARG A 314 22.02 -19.94 0.29
CA ARG A 314 21.00 -21.00 0.23
C ARG A 314 19.65 -20.43 -0.18
N THR A 315 19.26 -19.28 0.37
CA THR A 315 18.01 -18.56 0.03
C THR A 315 17.97 -18.20 -1.45
N LEU A 316 19.07 -17.69 -2.03
CA LEU A 316 19.17 -17.45 -3.48
C LEU A 316 18.86 -18.72 -4.31
N ARG A 317 19.42 -19.88 -3.96
CA ARG A 317 19.11 -21.13 -4.69
C ARG A 317 17.63 -21.49 -4.59
N ARG A 318 17.02 -21.34 -3.41
CA ARG A 318 15.58 -21.58 -3.21
C ARG A 318 14.69 -20.54 -3.90
N MET A 319 15.13 -19.29 -4.00
CA MET A 319 14.47 -18.25 -4.81
C MET A 319 14.49 -18.61 -6.29
N ALA A 320 15.57 -19.19 -6.81
CA ALA A 320 15.62 -19.66 -8.20
C ALA A 320 14.63 -20.84 -8.42
N GLU A 321 14.52 -21.78 -7.48
CA GLU A 321 13.47 -22.83 -7.51
C GLU A 321 12.06 -22.23 -7.48
N LEU A 322 11.84 -21.21 -6.65
CA LEU A 322 10.57 -20.52 -6.51
C LEU A 322 10.20 -19.73 -7.78
N ALA A 323 11.18 -19.13 -8.45
CA ALA A 323 10.98 -18.45 -9.73
C ALA A 323 10.60 -19.44 -10.85
N LEU A 324 11.26 -20.60 -10.91
CA LEU A 324 10.95 -21.71 -11.84
C LEU A 324 9.54 -22.29 -11.63
N LYS A 325 8.98 -22.20 -10.42
CA LYS A 325 7.61 -22.65 -10.10
C LYS A 325 6.51 -21.72 -10.64
N LEU A 326 6.85 -20.56 -11.21
CA LEU A 326 5.86 -19.55 -11.63
C LEU A 326 4.81 -20.05 -12.65
N PRO A 327 5.15 -20.77 -13.74
CA PRO A 327 4.13 -21.22 -14.71
C PRO A 327 3.08 -22.14 -14.08
N ARG A 328 3.49 -22.94 -13.09
CA ARG A 328 2.60 -23.86 -12.35
C ARG A 328 1.72 -23.14 -11.34
N ASN A 329 2.21 -22.04 -10.75
CA ASN A 329 1.49 -21.30 -9.69
C ASN A 329 0.62 -20.17 -10.22
N CYS A 330 0.94 -19.57 -11.38
CA CYS A 330 0.20 -18.43 -11.95
C CYS A 330 -0.38 -18.76 -13.33
N GLN A 331 -1.15 -19.85 -13.44
CA GLN A 331 -1.65 -20.35 -14.73
C GLN A 331 -2.62 -19.37 -15.42
N LYS A 332 -3.57 -18.81 -14.65
CA LYS A 332 -4.50 -17.76 -15.11
C LYS A 332 -3.78 -16.41 -15.27
N SER A 333 -4.13 -15.66 -16.32
CA SER A 333 -3.64 -14.29 -16.54
C SER A 333 -3.92 -13.36 -15.35
N VAL A 334 -2.94 -12.52 -15.05
CA VAL A 334 -3.06 -11.45 -14.05
C VAL A 334 -3.44 -10.17 -14.80
N PRO A 335 -4.64 -9.58 -14.59
CA PRO A 335 -5.02 -8.34 -15.26
C PRO A 335 -4.20 -7.16 -14.71
N LEU A 336 -4.09 -6.11 -15.51
CA LEU A 336 -3.56 -4.82 -15.07
C LEU A 336 -4.69 -4.01 -14.41
N LEU A 337 -4.41 -3.47 -13.23
CA LEU A 337 -5.26 -2.49 -12.55
C LEU A 337 -5.03 -1.12 -13.19
N ARG A 338 -5.72 -0.87 -14.32
CA ARG A 338 -5.55 0.30 -15.18
C ARG A 338 -6.23 1.56 -14.63
N HIS A 339 -5.75 2.73 -15.07
CA HIS A 339 -6.35 4.02 -14.77
C HIS A 339 -7.84 4.08 -15.15
N GLY A 340 -8.65 4.66 -14.26
CA GLY A 340 -10.10 4.84 -14.42
C GLY A 340 -10.95 3.63 -14.02
N GLN A 341 -10.34 2.49 -13.65
CA GLN A 341 -11.05 1.24 -13.40
C GLN A 341 -11.18 0.92 -11.90
N ASN A 342 -12.33 0.35 -11.52
CA ASN A 342 -12.52 -0.30 -10.22
C ASN A 342 -12.35 -1.81 -10.42
N HIS A 343 -11.30 -2.41 -9.89
CA HIS A 343 -11.03 -3.84 -10.03
C HIS A 343 -10.19 -4.39 -8.88
N SER A 344 -10.46 -5.64 -8.50
CA SER A 344 -9.77 -6.37 -7.43
C SER A 344 -9.02 -7.59 -7.96
N ILE A 345 -7.83 -7.87 -7.42
CA ILE A 345 -7.06 -9.08 -7.67
C ILE A 345 -6.78 -9.77 -6.34
N THR A 346 -7.29 -10.99 -6.16
CA THR A 346 -6.96 -11.84 -5.01
C THR A 346 -6.00 -12.94 -5.43
N VAL A 347 -4.87 -13.01 -4.72
CA VAL A 347 -3.70 -13.83 -5.05
C VAL A 347 -3.15 -14.46 -3.77
N SER A 348 -2.61 -15.68 -3.85
CA SER A 348 -2.01 -16.34 -2.68
C SER A 348 -0.61 -15.83 -2.37
N GLN A 349 -0.19 -15.93 -1.10
CA GLN A 349 1.15 -15.56 -0.67
C GLN A 349 2.25 -16.35 -1.44
N MET A 350 1.98 -17.61 -1.79
CA MET A 350 2.86 -18.43 -2.65
C MET A 350 2.97 -17.89 -4.09
N GLN A 351 1.87 -17.45 -4.69
CA GLN A 351 1.89 -16.82 -6.01
C GLN A 351 2.66 -15.50 -5.98
N ILE A 352 2.47 -14.67 -4.95
CA ILE A 352 3.26 -13.46 -4.72
C ILE A 352 4.76 -13.81 -4.61
N ALA A 353 5.11 -14.83 -3.85
CA ALA A 353 6.49 -15.29 -3.68
C ALA A 353 7.11 -15.73 -5.03
N CYS A 354 6.40 -16.50 -5.86
CA CYS A 354 6.82 -16.82 -7.24
C CYS A 354 7.05 -15.58 -8.11
N LEU A 355 6.15 -14.59 -8.03
CA LEU A 355 6.24 -13.35 -8.80
C LEU A 355 7.43 -12.48 -8.34
N LEU A 356 7.63 -12.33 -7.03
CA LEU A 356 8.74 -11.55 -6.47
C LEU A 356 10.10 -12.23 -6.69
N ALA A 357 10.17 -13.57 -6.67
CA ALA A 357 11.39 -14.28 -7.08
C ALA A 357 11.74 -14.01 -8.55
N ASN A 358 10.74 -13.99 -9.44
CA ASN A 358 10.90 -13.60 -10.85
C ASN A 358 11.29 -12.13 -11.02
N ALA A 359 10.81 -11.24 -10.15
CA ALA A 359 11.19 -9.83 -10.10
C ALA A 359 12.65 -9.64 -9.64
N PHE A 360 13.09 -10.39 -8.63
CA PHE A 360 14.48 -10.42 -8.17
C PHE A 360 15.42 -10.86 -9.30
N TYR A 361 15.09 -11.94 -10.01
CA TYR A 361 15.85 -12.40 -11.17
C TYR A 361 15.65 -11.56 -12.44
N CYS A 362 15.00 -10.40 -12.37
CA CYS A 362 14.79 -9.48 -13.49
C CYS A 362 14.22 -10.15 -14.76
N THR A 363 13.27 -11.06 -14.57
CA THR A 363 12.72 -11.87 -15.66
C THR A 363 11.60 -11.16 -16.42
N PHE A 364 10.83 -10.25 -15.80
CA PHE A 364 9.64 -9.68 -16.46
C PHE A 364 10.03 -8.89 -17.72
N PRO A 365 9.48 -9.25 -18.91
CA PRO A 365 9.81 -8.59 -20.17
C PRO A 365 9.12 -7.22 -20.27
N HIS A 366 9.61 -6.32 -21.12
CA HIS A 366 9.10 -4.94 -21.30
C HIS A 366 9.17 -4.01 -20.06
N ARG A 367 9.53 -4.50 -18.86
CA ARG A 367 9.52 -3.74 -17.58
C ARG A 367 10.81 -2.99 -17.21
N ASN A 368 11.78 -2.97 -18.11
CA ASN A 368 13.11 -2.36 -17.90
C ASN A 368 13.31 -1.02 -18.63
N ALA A 369 12.33 -0.59 -19.43
CA ALA A 369 12.41 0.64 -20.21
C ALA A 369 11.52 1.72 -19.57
N THR A 370 12.10 2.86 -19.22
CA THR A 370 11.45 3.95 -18.48
C THR A 370 11.28 5.24 -19.30
N HIS A 371 11.54 5.19 -20.62
CA HIS A 371 11.30 6.32 -21.51
C HIS A 371 9.79 6.50 -21.80
N PRO A 372 9.29 7.72 -22.08
CA PRO A 372 7.85 7.98 -22.19
C PRO A 372 7.08 7.17 -23.25
N GLY A 373 7.77 6.66 -24.28
CA GLY A 373 7.18 5.79 -25.32
C GLY A 373 7.22 4.28 -25.01
N ALA A 374 7.71 3.87 -23.83
CA ALA A 374 7.72 2.47 -23.45
C ALA A 374 6.31 1.99 -23.07
N GLU A 375 5.96 0.75 -23.43
CA GLU A 375 4.65 0.15 -23.17
C GLU A 375 4.19 0.27 -21.70
N TYR A 376 5.10 0.10 -20.76
CA TYR A 376 4.84 0.18 -19.33
C TYR A 376 5.33 1.48 -18.69
N ALA A 377 5.47 2.58 -19.44
CA ALA A 377 5.97 3.86 -18.93
C ALA A 377 5.11 4.46 -17.78
N ASN A 378 3.81 4.15 -17.75
CA ASN A 378 2.89 4.54 -16.67
C ASN A 378 2.83 3.54 -15.49
N TYR A 379 3.65 2.48 -15.50
CA TYR A 379 3.69 1.49 -14.42
C TYR A 379 4.99 1.61 -13.62
N PRO A 380 4.98 1.30 -12.32
CA PRO A 380 6.22 1.20 -11.55
C PRO A 380 7.18 0.15 -12.14
N THR A 381 8.48 0.30 -11.88
CA THR A 381 9.47 -0.76 -12.17
C THR A 381 9.25 -1.94 -11.23
N ILE A 382 9.27 -3.17 -11.75
CA ILE A 382 9.13 -4.39 -10.94
C ILE A 382 10.45 -5.18 -10.81
N ASN A 383 11.30 -5.18 -11.83
CA ASN A 383 12.57 -5.91 -11.80
C ASN A 383 13.60 -5.23 -10.89
N PHE A 384 14.34 -6.02 -10.11
CA PHE A 384 15.17 -5.52 -9.00
C PHE A 384 16.54 -4.93 -9.42
N HIS A 385 16.82 -4.77 -10.72
CA HIS A 385 18.13 -4.33 -11.21
C HIS A 385 18.63 -3.01 -10.61
N SER A 386 17.73 -2.05 -10.32
CA SER A 386 18.06 -0.78 -9.66
C SER A 386 18.48 -0.93 -8.18
N LEU A 387 18.14 -2.04 -7.52
CA LEU A 387 18.56 -2.36 -6.17
C LEU A 387 19.98 -2.95 -6.16
N PHE A 388 20.39 -3.63 -7.23
CA PHE A 388 21.68 -4.35 -7.30
C PHE A 388 22.89 -3.44 -7.54
N GLY A 389 22.74 -2.28 -8.18
CA GLY A 389 23.82 -1.31 -8.39
C GLY A 389 23.77 -0.12 -7.43
N LYS A 390 24.78 0.76 -7.47
CA LYS A 390 24.90 1.99 -6.66
C LYS A 390 24.75 1.73 -5.15
N TRP A 391 25.80 1.19 -4.51
CA TRP A 391 25.83 0.94 -3.06
C TRP A 391 25.42 2.15 -2.22
N SER A 392 24.71 1.87 -1.13
CA SER A 392 24.47 2.76 0.01
C SER A 392 24.06 1.93 1.22
N GLU A 393 24.22 2.45 2.43
CA GLU A 393 23.76 1.79 3.66
C GLU A 393 22.25 1.50 3.62
N ARG A 394 21.46 2.42 3.04
CA ARG A 394 20.05 2.20 2.71
C ARG A 394 19.82 0.89 1.95
N LYS A 395 20.64 0.57 0.95
CA LYS A 395 20.51 -0.67 0.16
C LYS A 395 20.97 -1.91 0.93
N MET A 396 22.00 -1.81 1.78
CA MET A 396 22.37 -2.89 2.70
C MET A 396 21.16 -3.32 3.55
N GLN A 397 20.45 -2.35 4.13
CA GLN A 397 19.30 -2.59 5.00
C GLN A 397 18.06 -3.08 4.23
N LYS A 398 17.88 -2.60 2.98
CA LYS A 398 16.88 -3.17 2.04
C LYS A 398 17.15 -4.63 1.72
N PHE A 399 18.41 -5.01 1.45
CA PHE A 399 18.75 -6.40 1.17
C PHE A 399 18.40 -7.29 2.36
N LYS A 400 18.73 -6.91 3.60
CA LYS A 400 18.33 -7.64 4.81
C LYS A 400 16.81 -7.89 4.85
N ALA A 401 16.00 -6.85 4.69
CA ALA A 401 14.54 -6.98 4.73
C ALA A 401 13.98 -7.88 3.60
N ILE A 402 14.53 -7.80 2.39
CA ILE A 402 14.16 -8.64 1.25
C ILE A 402 14.59 -10.10 1.46
N PHE A 403 15.80 -10.34 1.98
CA PHE A 403 16.27 -11.70 2.27
C PHE A 403 15.50 -12.34 3.43
N ASN A 404 15.18 -11.61 4.50
CA ASN A 404 14.30 -12.08 5.58
C ASN A 404 12.96 -12.61 5.03
N TYR A 405 12.33 -11.88 4.10
CA TYR A 405 11.11 -12.34 3.44
C TYR A 405 11.33 -13.64 2.66
N PHE A 406 12.36 -13.71 1.83
CA PHE A 406 12.65 -14.91 1.04
C PHE A 406 13.08 -16.11 1.88
N GLU A 407 13.75 -15.91 3.02
CA GLU A 407 14.04 -16.95 4.01
C GLU A 407 12.76 -17.56 4.57
N VAL A 408 11.76 -16.74 4.92
CA VAL A 408 10.47 -17.22 5.44
C VAL A 408 9.66 -17.92 4.35
N VAL A 409 9.46 -17.31 3.16
CA VAL A 409 8.63 -17.92 2.10
C VAL A 409 9.31 -19.07 1.35
N THR A 410 10.61 -19.26 1.54
CA THR A 410 11.36 -20.47 1.11
C THR A 410 11.84 -21.33 2.28
N GLY A 411 11.28 -21.13 3.47
CA GLY A 411 11.59 -21.87 4.68
C GLY A 411 11.06 -23.31 4.66
N GLU A 412 10.98 -23.91 5.84
CA GLU A 412 10.30 -25.20 6.01
C GLU A 412 8.79 -25.05 5.73
N GLU A 413 8.15 -26.08 5.16
CA GLU A 413 6.76 -25.98 4.69
C GLU A 413 5.76 -25.53 5.79
N ARG A 414 6.02 -25.91 7.05
CA ARG A 414 5.20 -25.51 8.21
C ARG A 414 5.26 -24.01 8.51
N GLN A 415 6.30 -23.32 8.05
CA GLN A 415 6.56 -21.89 8.28
C GLN A 415 6.15 -21.01 7.09
N VAL A 416 6.00 -21.60 5.89
CA VAL A 416 5.62 -20.87 4.67
C VAL A 416 4.18 -20.33 4.79
N PRO A 417 3.95 -19.01 4.67
CA PRO A 417 2.62 -18.42 4.80
C PRO A 417 1.61 -18.93 3.76
N ARG A 418 0.46 -19.44 4.23
CA ARG A 418 -0.62 -20.02 3.42
C ARG A 418 -1.91 -19.18 3.49
N GLY A 419 -1.81 -17.91 3.10
CA GLY A 419 -2.96 -16.99 3.02
C GLY A 419 -3.22 -16.42 1.62
N LEU A 420 -4.18 -15.51 1.56
CA LEU A 420 -4.47 -14.66 0.41
C LEU A 420 -4.12 -13.19 0.72
N VAL A 421 -3.88 -12.42 -0.35
CA VAL A 421 -3.80 -10.95 -0.33
C VAL A 421 -4.70 -10.43 -1.45
N THR A 422 -5.44 -9.35 -1.20
CA THR A 422 -6.33 -8.71 -2.19
C THR A 422 -5.85 -7.30 -2.49
N PHE A 423 -5.65 -6.99 -3.76
CA PHE A 423 -5.26 -5.67 -4.27
C PHE A 423 -6.45 -5.08 -5.03
N THR A 424 -7.02 -3.99 -4.53
CA THR A 424 -8.20 -3.33 -5.10
C THR A 424 -7.84 -1.92 -5.55
N ARG A 425 -7.87 -1.67 -6.85
CA ARG A 425 -7.87 -0.29 -7.36
C ARG A 425 -9.29 0.25 -7.22
N GLN A 426 -9.43 1.35 -6.51
CA GLN A 426 -10.69 2.07 -6.35
C GLN A 426 -10.58 3.41 -7.07
N CYS A 427 -11.60 3.75 -7.86
CA CYS A 427 -11.73 4.98 -8.61
C CYS A 427 -13.12 5.56 -8.38
N ILE A 428 -13.20 6.75 -7.79
CA ILE A 428 -14.45 7.49 -7.65
C ILE A 428 -14.54 8.47 -8.84
N PRO A 429 -15.53 8.36 -9.75
CA PRO A 429 -15.67 9.31 -10.85
C PRO A 429 -15.86 10.74 -10.36
N GLU A 430 -15.34 11.75 -11.08
CA GLU A 430 -15.36 13.14 -10.62
C GLU A 430 -16.77 13.66 -10.28
N HIS A 431 -17.78 13.25 -11.05
CA HIS A 431 -19.19 13.60 -10.82
C HIS A 431 -19.82 12.96 -9.57
N LYS A 432 -19.16 11.99 -8.94
CA LYS A 432 -19.61 11.33 -7.69
C LYS A 432 -18.95 11.90 -6.43
N PHE A 433 -17.98 12.81 -6.54
CA PHE A 433 -17.47 13.49 -5.35
C PHE A 433 -18.52 14.46 -4.79
N LEU A 434 -18.54 14.54 -3.47
CA LEU A 434 -19.40 15.45 -2.74
C LEU A 434 -19.08 16.90 -3.13
N ARG A 435 -20.14 17.72 -3.28
CA ARG A 435 -19.98 19.16 -3.38
C ARG A 435 -19.68 19.70 -1.98
N TRP A 436 -18.42 19.71 -1.56
CA TRP A 436 -17.97 20.10 -0.21
C TRP A 436 -18.57 21.42 0.33
N ARG A 437 -18.96 22.35 -0.55
CA ARG A 437 -19.68 23.61 -0.22
C ARG A 437 -21.16 23.44 0.21
N ARG A 438 -21.80 22.31 -0.07
CA ARG A 438 -23.23 22.03 0.15
C ARG A 438 -23.43 20.58 0.63
N GLY A 439 -23.36 20.38 1.94
CA GLY A 439 -23.68 19.10 2.57
C GLY A 439 -24.05 19.28 4.03
N THR A 440 -25.22 18.76 4.41
CA THR A 440 -25.57 18.38 5.77
C THR A 440 -25.34 16.86 5.92
N ILE A 441 -25.16 16.38 7.15
CA ILE A 441 -24.57 15.06 7.47
C ILE A 441 -25.51 13.89 7.14
N GLU A 442 -26.77 14.20 6.83
CA GLU A 442 -27.91 13.31 6.92
C GLU A 442 -28.01 12.25 5.80
N LYS A 443 -27.28 12.40 4.67
CA LYS A 443 -27.50 11.55 3.48
C LYS A 443 -26.32 10.69 2.99
N ASP A 444 -25.10 11.22 2.86
CA ASP A 444 -24.07 10.56 2.04
C ASP A 444 -22.69 10.47 2.74
N GLY A 445 -22.43 9.40 3.50
CA GLY A 445 -21.13 9.24 4.18
C GLY A 445 -20.92 7.94 4.95
N GLN A 446 -19.99 7.09 4.50
CA GLN A 446 -19.54 5.81 5.07
C GLN A 446 -18.03 5.60 4.66
N GLY A 447 -17.17 4.77 5.30
CA GLY A 447 -15.68 4.96 5.26
C GLY A 447 -14.79 3.75 5.45
N MET A 448 -13.51 3.75 5.88
CA MET A 448 -12.33 4.65 6.13
C MET A 448 -11.11 3.70 6.00
N LEU A 449 -9.86 4.15 6.21
CA LEU A 449 -8.72 3.29 5.93
C LEU A 449 -7.40 3.62 6.64
N GLN A 450 -6.50 2.64 6.83
CA GLN A 450 -5.13 2.90 7.28
C GLN A 450 -4.26 3.35 6.10
N VAL A 451 -3.48 4.41 6.29
CA VAL A 451 -2.97 5.25 5.19
C VAL A 451 -1.47 5.02 4.93
N ASP A 452 -1.15 4.68 3.69
CA ASP A 452 0.19 4.70 3.12
C ASP A 452 0.40 6.02 2.34
N PHE A 453 1.49 6.73 2.65
CA PHE A 453 1.81 8.05 2.08
C PHE A 453 2.49 7.88 0.72
N ALA A 454 1.77 7.22 -0.18
CA ALA A 454 2.33 6.68 -1.40
C ALA A 454 2.85 7.74 -2.37
N CYS A 455 3.75 7.35 -3.25
CA CYS A 455 3.90 8.00 -4.54
C CYS A 455 2.74 7.58 -5.45
N SER A 456 2.32 8.42 -6.41
CA SER A 456 1.35 8.00 -7.44
C SER A 456 1.86 6.81 -8.26
N VAL A 457 3.18 6.57 -8.25
CA VAL A 457 3.84 5.33 -8.67
C VAL A 457 4.06 4.45 -7.44
N VAL A 458 3.09 3.59 -7.12
CA VAL A 458 2.99 2.76 -5.90
C VAL A 458 4.31 2.03 -5.54
N GLY A 459 4.67 2.05 -4.27
CA GLY A 459 5.93 1.55 -3.71
C GLY A 459 7.13 2.45 -3.99
N GLY A 460 6.91 3.68 -4.47
CA GLY A 460 7.92 4.73 -4.66
C GLY A 460 9.26 4.25 -5.23
N GLY A 461 10.33 4.56 -4.49
CA GLY A 461 11.70 4.16 -4.75
C GLY A 461 12.15 2.88 -4.05
N VAL A 462 11.24 1.95 -3.70
CA VAL A 462 11.59 0.75 -2.89
C VAL A 462 12.69 -0.10 -3.53
N LEU A 463 12.65 -0.26 -4.86
CA LEU A 463 13.68 -0.97 -5.64
C LEU A 463 14.87 -0.07 -6.05
N ALA A 464 14.97 1.15 -5.51
CA ALA A 464 16.01 2.15 -5.82
C ALA A 464 16.55 2.78 -4.52
N SER A 465 16.60 4.10 -4.41
CA SER A 465 17.20 4.86 -3.28
C SER A 465 16.21 5.34 -2.20
N GLY A 466 14.90 5.36 -2.49
CA GLY A 466 13.87 5.80 -1.54
C GLY A 466 13.79 4.89 -0.32
N LEU A 467 13.69 5.47 0.89
CA LEU A 467 13.61 4.72 2.15
C LEU A 467 12.79 5.49 3.20
N VAL A 468 11.71 6.13 2.77
CA VAL A 468 10.77 6.85 3.64
C VAL A 468 9.55 5.97 3.94
N GLN A 469 8.47 6.54 4.47
CA GLN A 469 7.32 5.78 5.03
C GLN A 469 6.77 4.69 4.09
N GLU A 470 6.53 5.01 2.81
CA GLU A 470 6.06 4.03 1.79
C GLU A 470 7.08 2.90 1.58
N GLU A 471 8.36 3.22 1.33
CA GLU A 471 9.34 2.16 1.06
C GLU A 471 9.64 1.30 2.28
N ILE A 472 9.66 1.88 3.49
CA ILE A 472 9.80 1.14 4.74
C ILE A 472 8.64 0.14 4.89
N LEU A 473 7.40 0.58 4.68
CA LEU A 473 6.21 -0.27 4.75
C LEU A 473 6.28 -1.44 3.74
N PHE A 474 6.75 -1.18 2.52
CA PHE A 474 6.98 -2.18 1.48
C PHE A 474 8.16 -3.12 1.78
N LEU A 475 9.15 -2.72 2.59
CA LEU A 475 10.27 -3.58 3.00
C LEU A 475 9.91 -4.48 4.17
N ILE A 476 9.11 -3.98 5.12
CA ILE A 476 8.63 -4.81 6.23
C ILE A 476 7.44 -5.69 5.84
N ASN A 477 6.70 -5.36 4.77
CA ASN A 477 5.69 -6.21 4.13
C ASN A 477 6.00 -6.42 2.61
N PRO A 478 7.02 -7.21 2.20
CA PRO A 478 7.43 -7.31 0.80
C PRO A 478 6.38 -7.77 -0.20
N GLU A 479 5.29 -8.38 0.27
CA GLU A 479 4.14 -8.72 -0.57
C GLU A 479 3.51 -7.50 -1.26
N LEU A 480 3.63 -6.30 -0.68
CA LEU A 480 3.17 -5.05 -1.29
C LEU A 480 3.91 -4.73 -2.61
N ILE A 481 5.19 -5.14 -2.73
CA ILE A 481 6.02 -4.89 -3.93
C ILE A 481 5.37 -5.48 -5.18
N VAL A 482 4.61 -6.57 -5.08
CA VAL A 482 3.95 -7.19 -6.24
C VAL A 482 2.90 -6.28 -6.89
N ALA A 483 2.34 -5.31 -6.15
CA ALA A 483 1.42 -4.31 -6.71
C ALA A 483 2.03 -3.56 -7.90
N ARG A 484 3.36 -3.35 -7.87
CA ARG A 484 4.14 -2.72 -8.95
C ARG A 484 4.09 -3.49 -10.27
N LEU A 485 3.79 -4.78 -10.24
CA LEU A 485 3.66 -5.61 -11.43
C LEU A 485 2.41 -5.26 -12.25
N PHE A 486 1.29 -4.94 -11.59
CA PHE A 486 -0.01 -4.80 -12.26
C PHE A 486 -0.73 -3.47 -12.02
N THR A 487 -0.27 -2.59 -11.12
CA THR A 487 -0.94 -1.31 -10.83
C THR A 487 -0.37 -0.19 -11.70
N GLU A 488 -1.21 0.40 -12.55
CA GLU A 488 -0.88 1.63 -13.28
C GLU A 488 -0.76 2.80 -12.29
N LYS A 489 0.00 3.85 -12.64
CA LYS A 489 0.06 5.10 -11.86
C LYS A 489 -1.33 5.58 -11.42
N LEU A 490 -1.47 5.97 -10.17
CA LEU A 490 -2.72 6.51 -9.61
C LEU A 490 -2.98 7.93 -10.15
N GLY A 491 -4.20 8.17 -10.63
CA GLY A 491 -4.76 9.48 -10.92
C GLY A 491 -5.38 10.14 -9.68
N ASP A 492 -5.78 11.41 -9.79
CA ASP A 492 -6.23 12.23 -8.66
C ASP A 492 -7.47 11.67 -7.92
N THR A 493 -8.28 10.85 -8.59
CA THR A 493 -9.54 10.29 -8.07
C THR A 493 -9.46 8.80 -7.73
N GLU A 494 -8.25 8.28 -7.53
CA GLU A 494 -7.98 6.85 -7.39
C GLU A 494 -7.13 6.53 -6.14
N CYS A 495 -7.28 5.31 -5.63
CA CYS A 495 -6.40 4.74 -4.61
C CYS A 495 -6.17 3.24 -4.87
N LEU A 496 -5.14 2.65 -4.23
CA LEU A 496 -4.94 1.20 -4.19
C LEU A 496 -5.07 0.72 -2.75
N LYS A 497 -6.08 -0.11 -2.48
CA LYS A 497 -6.28 -0.79 -1.20
C LYS A 497 -5.65 -2.18 -1.25
N ILE A 498 -4.95 -2.57 -0.19
CA ILE A 498 -4.28 -3.86 -0.09
C ILE A 498 -4.67 -4.53 1.23
N THR A 499 -5.44 -5.62 1.15
CA THR A 499 -5.91 -6.38 2.33
C THR A 499 -5.16 -7.70 2.43
N GLY A 500 -4.57 -8.01 3.58
CA GLY A 500 -4.04 -9.33 3.90
C GLY A 500 -2.53 -9.51 3.93
N SER A 501 -1.76 -8.47 3.59
CA SER A 501 -0.29 -8.52 3.56
C SER A 501 0.29 -8.82 4.94
N GLN A 502 1.27 -9.72 4.99
CA GLN A 502 1.99 -10.08 6.20
C GLN A 502 3.26 -9.22 6.39
N ARG A 503 3.62 -8.96 7.66
CA ARG A 503 4.90 -8.36 8.06
C ARG A 503 5.94 -9.46 8.25
N TYR A 504 7.13 -9.24 7.73
CA TYR A 504 8.23 -10.22 7.72
C TYR A 504 9.49 -9.72 8.42
N SER A 505 9.65 -8.41 8.58
CA SER A 505 10.81 -7.82 9.24
C SER A 505 10.42 -6.87 10.36
N ASP A 506 11.22 -6.88 11.41
CA ASP A 506 11.28 -5.80 12.39
C ASP A 506 12.32 -4.75 11.99
N TYR A 507 12.12 -3.51 12.43
CA TYR A 507 12.98 -2.38 12.07
C TYR A 507 13.03 -1.32 13.17
N PHE A 508 14.05 -0.46 13.07
CA PHE A 508 14.19 0.79 13.79
C PHE A 508 14.61 1.90 12.80
N GLY A 509 14.45 3.17 13.16
CA GLY A 509 14.90 4.32 12.33
C GLY A 509 14.04 4.60 11.10
N TYR A 510 14.43 5.63 10.34
CA TYR A 510 13.72 6.20 9.19
C TYR A 510 14.65 6.90 8.19
N SER A 511 14.55 6.60 6.90
CA SER A 511 15.49 7.10 5.87
C SER A 511 16.92 6.57 6.06
N ASP A 512 17.81 7.32 6.71
CA ASP A 512 19.26 7.03 6.70
C ASP A 512 19.73 6.21 7.90
N ASP A 513 19.01 6.26 9.02
CA ASP A 513 19.23 5.41 10.20
C ASP A 513 18.32 4.15 10.21
N PHE A 514 17.49 3.96 9.17
CA PHE A 514 16.67 2.76 9.01
C PHE A 514 17.53 1.50 9.13
N THR A 515 17.20 0.65 10.09
CA THR A 515 17.92 -0.59 10.39
C THR A 515 16.94 -1.75 10.44
N CYS A 516 17.17 -2.78 9.62
CA CYS A 516 16.40 -4.01 9.69
C CYS A 516 16.93 -4.89 10.83
N LEU A 517 16.05 -5.23 11.78
CA LEU A 517 16.40 -5.91 13.04
C LEU A 517 16.34 -7.45 12.94
N GLY A 518 15.67 -8.00 11.91
CA GLY A 518 15.51 -9.44 11.72
C GLY A 518 14.07 -9.84 11.41
N HIS A 519 13.77 -11.13 11.55
CA HIS A 519 12.45 -11.71 11.26
C HIS A 519 11.38 -11.22 12.24
N HIS A 520 10.20 -10.93 11.70
CA HIS A 520 9.00 -10.64 12.49
C HIS A 520 8.01 -11.81 12.43
N LYS A 521 7.52 -12.27 13.59
CA LYS A 521 6.45 -13.27 13.68
C LYS A 521 5.09 -12.58 13.68
N ASP A 522 4.44 -12.48 12.52
CA ASP A 522 3.13 -11.84 12.40
C ASP A 522 1.99 -12.71 12.96
N GLU A 523 1.54 -12.37 14.17
CA GLU A 523 0.46 -13.04 14.90
C GLU A 523 -0.93 -12.48 14.56
N THR A 524 -1.04 -11.47 13.68
CA THR A 524 -2.34 -10.90 13.26
C THR A 524 -3.27 -12.02 12.76
N SER A 525 -4.48 -12.12 13.30
CA SER A 525 -5.45 -13.15 12.88
C SER A 525 -5.85 -13.00 11.39
N ARG A 526 -6.61 -13.97 10.86
CA ARG A 526 -7.05 -13.98 9.46
C ARG A 526 -8.57 -13.97 9.33
N ASP A 527 -9.05 -13.35 8.26
CA ASP A 527 -10.46 -13.37 7.84
C ASP A 527 -10.86 -14.69 7.16
N GLU A 528 -12.12 -14.80 6.75
CA GLU A 528 -12.69 -15.98 6.08
C GLU A 528 -11.98 -16.30 4.76
N TRP A 529 -11.40 -15.29 4.10
CA TRP A 529 -10.61 -15.44 2.88
C TRP A 529 -9.13 -15.75 3.17
N ARG A 530 -8.78 -16.06 4.43
CA ARG A 530 -7.41 -16.29 4.92
C ARG A 530 -6.46 -15.11 4.69
N ARG A 531 -6.97 -13.89 4.56
CA ARG A 531 -6.19 -12.64 4.52
C ARG A 531 -5.90 -12.22 5.96
N ARG A 532 -4.71 -11.70 6.27
CA ARG A 532 -4.46 -11.08 7.59
C ARG A 532 -5.41 -9.90 7.81
N TYR A 533 -5.84 -9.64 9.05
CA TYR A 533 -6.57 -8.42 9.43
C TYR A 533 -5.65 -7.18 9.40
N ARG A 534 -5.21 -6.82 8.19
CA ARG A 534 -4.41 -5.65 7.87
C ARG A 534 -4.86 -5.12 6.52
N GLN A 535 -5.22 -3.84 6.47
CA GLN A 535 -5.68 -3.18 5.25
C GLN A 535 -4.98 -1.84 5.10
N ILE A 536 -4.18 -1.71 4.04
CA ILE A 536 -3.33 -0.55 3.73
C ILE A 536 -3.93 0.17 2.51
N VAL A 537 -3.93 1.51 2.47
CA VAL A 537 -4.24 2.26 1.24
C VAL A 537 -3.14 3.20 0.80
N ALA A 538 -2.64 2.96 -0.40
CA ALA A 538 -1.79 3.91 -1.10
C ALA A 538 -2.64 5.09 -1.60
N ILE A 539 -2.43 6.27 -0.99
CA ILE A 539 -2.91 7.56 -1.51
C ILE A 539 -1.74 8.54 -1.66
N ASP A 540 -1.58 9.07 -2.87
CA ASP A 540 -0.51 10.00 -3.17
C ASP A 540 -0.88 11.45 -2.87
N ALA A 541 -0.04 12.15 -2.10
CA ALA A 541 -0.16 13.60 -1.90
C ALA A 541 0.45 14.37 -3.08
N LEU A 542 0.07 15.64 -3.24
CA LEU A 542 0.76 16.55 -4.14
C LEU A 542 2.12 16.96 -3.56
N ASN A 543 3.12 17.12 -4.43
CA ASN A 543 4.42 17.66 -4.08
C ASN A 543 4.43 19.19 -4.27
N PHE A 544 4.67 19.92 -3.18
CA PHE A 544 4.69 21.37 -3.12
C PHE A 544 6.12 21.90 -2.95
N LYS A 545 6.72 22.39 -4.04
CA LYS A 545 8.03 23.05 -4.00
C LYS A 545 7.96 24.43 -3.34
N ASN A 546 6.82 25.11 -3.45
CA ASN A 546 6.52 26.36 -2.79
C ASN A 546 5.41 26.13 -1.76
N PRO A 547 5.67 26.29 -0.44
CA PRO A 547 4.68 26.05 0.60
C PRO A 547 3.38 26.86 0.48
N ARG A 548 3.35 27.95 -0.30
CA ARG A 548 2.11 28.74 -0.54
C ARG A 548 1.18 28.10 -1.57
N GLU A 549 1.63 27.16 -2.40
CA GLU A 549 0.80 26.55 -3.46
C GLU A 549 -0.28 25.62 -2.93
N GLN A 550 -0.09 25.03 -1.74
CA GLN A 550 -1.07 24.13 -1.12
C GLN A 550 -2.31 24.87 -0.60
N PHE A 551 -2.17 26.15 -0.26
CA PHE A 551 -3.26 27.03 0.18
C PHE A 551 -4.06 27.59 -1.01
N ASN A 552 -4.26 26.75 -2.03
CA ASN A 552 -5.13 27.01 -3.16
C ASN A 552 -6.30 26.02 -3.11
N MET A 553 -7.55 26.50 -3.14
CA MET A 553 -8.70 25.60 -2.94
C MET A 553 -8.83 24.47 -3.97
N LYS A 554 -8.25 24.58 -5.18
CA LYS A 554 -8.18 23.44 -6.12
C LYS A 554 -7.24 22.35 -5.61
N LYS A 555 -6.12 22.73 -5.00
CA LYS A 555 -5.13 21.84 -4.40
C LYS A 555 -5.68 21.22 -3.10
N VAL A 556 -6.27 22.03 -2.22
CA VAL A 556 -7.00 21.54 -1.01
C VAL A 556 -8.08 20.53 -1.41
N THR A 557 -8.92 20.84 -2.40
CA THR A 557 -9.99 19.92 -2.86
C THR A 557 -9.43 18.64 -3.48
N ARG A 558 -8.31 18.70 -4.23
CA ARG A 558 -7.64 17.50 -4.76
C ARG A 558 -7.18 16.58 -3.63
N GLU A 559 -6.47 17.11 -2.64
CA GLU A 559 -5.98 16.31 -1.50
C GLU A 559 -7.14 15.75 -0.66
N LEU A 560 -8.22 16.52 -0.50
CA LEU A 560 -9.44 16.11 0.19
C LEU A 560 -10.19 15.00 -0.55
N ASN A 561 -10.33 15.11 -1.88
CA ASN A 561 -10.90 14.07 -2.74
C ASN A 561 -10.03 12.81 -2.73
N LYS A 562 -8.70 12.94 -2.74
CA LYS A 562 -7.75 11.83 -2.65
C LYS A 562 -7.86 11.08 -1.32
N ALA A 563 -7.87 11.81 -0.21
CA ALA A 563 -8.10 11.24 1.13
C ALA A 563 -9.48 10.56 1.21
N TYR A 564 -10.54 11.23 0.75
CA TYR A 564 -11.89 10.65 0.67
C TYR A 564 -11.94 9.38 -0.19
N CYS A 565 -11.26 9.35 -1.36
CA CYS A 565 -11.18 8.16 -2.20
C CYS A 565 -10.40 7.02 -1.55
N GLY A 566 -9.37 7.32 -0.76
CA GLY A 566 -8.73 6.33 0.10
C GLY A 566 -9.73 5.79 1.12
N PHE A 567 -10.34 6.69 1.89
CA PHE A 567 -11.12 6.35 3.07
C PHE A 567 -12.44 5.66 2.71
N MET A 568 -13.20 6.12 1.72
CA MET A 568 -14.52 5.56 1.34
C MET A 568 -14.48 4.01 1.25
N GLY A 569 -15.22 3.34 2.12
CA GLY A 569 -15.37 1.88 2.19
C GLY A 569 -16.23 1.29 1.07
N GLU A 570 -16.73 0.08 1.29
CA GLU A 570 -17.65 -0.60 0.38
C GLU A 570 -19.09 -0.08 0.59
N THR A 571 -19.80 0.24 -0.50
CA THR A 571 -21.06 1.00 -0.45
C THR A 571 -22.19 0.36 0.36
N ASN A 572 -22.09 -0.94 0.65
CA ASN A 572 -23.12 -1.74 1.30
C ASN A 572 -22.77 -2.09 2.77
N THR A 573 -21.60 -1.65 3.26
CA THR A 573 -21.09 -2.01 4.59
C THR A 573 -21.40 -0.92 5.61
N HIS A 574 -22.14 -1.26 6.66
CA HIS A 574 -22.60 -0.30 7.69
C HIS A 574 -21.42 0.38 8.42
N PRO A 575 -21.53 1.67 8.83
CA PRO A 575 -20.43 2.43 9.44
C PRO A 575 -19.77 1.85 10.69
N ASP A 576 -20.39 0.87 11.34
CA ASP A 576 -19.88 0.23 12.54
C ASP A 576 -18.86 -0.88 12.22
N TYR A 577 -18.90 -1.46 11.03
CA TYR A 577 -18.02 -2.56 10.62
C TYR A 577 -16.65 -2.12 10.09
N TYR A 578 -16.09 -1.09 10.71
CA TYR A 578 -15.29 -0.13 9.98
C TYR A 578 -14.21 0.45 10.93
N PRO A 579 -12.94 -0.01 10.85
CA PRO A 579 -11.87 0.30 11.81
C PRO A 579 -11.30 1.72 11.70
N ALA A 580 -10.64 2.27 12.72
CA ALA A 580 -9.98 3.59 12.67
C ALA A 580 -9.06 3.82 11.45
N ILE A 581 -8.98 5.07 10.97
CA ILE A 581 -7.87 5.55 10.16
C ILE A 581 -6.68 5.54 11.11
N ALA A 582 -5.66 4.76 10.78
CA ALA A 582 -4.30 5.03 11.25
C ALA A 582 -3.61 5.88 10.17
N THR A 583 -3.24 7.12 10.51
CA THR A 583 -2.56 8.05 9.60
C THR A 583 -1.63 9.00 10.37
N GLY A 584 -1.05 9.98 9.69
CA GLY A 584 -0.21 11.02 10.26
C GLY A 584 0.08 12.11 9.22
N ASN A 585 1.34 12.56 9.20
CA ASN A 585 1.85 13.68 8.41
C ASN A 585 1.96 13.40 6.89
N TRP A 586 0.84 13.01 6.28
CA TRP A 586 0.69 12.64 4.86
C TRP A 586 1.21 13.73 3.92
N GLY A 587 2.23 13.40 3.12
CA GLY A 587 2.83 14.33 2.17
C GLY A 587 3.61 15.52 2.77
N CYS A 588 3.88 15.52 4.08
CA CYS A 588 4.49 16.68 4.76
C CYS A 588 6.03 16.65 4.79
N GLY A 589 6.64 15.48 4.58
CA GLY A 589 8.09 15.32 4.49
C GLY A 589 8.63 15.74 3.11
N ALA A 590 9.09 14.76 2.32
CA ALA A 590 9.71 14.99 1.01
C ALA A 590 8.81 15.71 -0.03
N PHE A 591 7.51 15.86 0.24
CA PHE A 591 6.52 16.51 -0.63
C PHE A 591 6.10 17.90 -0.15
N GLY A 592 6.67 18.43 0.95
CA GLY A 592 6.53 19.84 1.34
C GLY A 592 5.15 20.30 1.82
N GLY A 593 4.23 19.37 2.12
CA GLY A 593 2.93 19.69 2.71
C GLY A 593 3.02 20.25 4.14
N ASP A 594 2.10 21.14 4.50
CA ASP A 594 1.92 21.62 5.85
C ASP A 594 1.10 20.59 6.68
N PRO A 595 1.61 20.10 7.83
CA PRO A 595 0.95 19.07 8.60
C PRO A 595 -0.36 19.54 9.25
N ARG A 596 -0.49 20.84 9.58
CA ARG A 596 -1.72 21.39 10.16
C ARG A 596 -2.87 21.42 9.15
N LEU A 597 -2.59 21.81 7.91
CA LEU A 597 -3.53 21.73 6.78
C LEU A 597 -3.85 20.28 6.42
N LYS A 598 -2.84 19.41 6.32
CA LYS A 598 -3.01 17.99 5.97
C LYS A 598 -3.81 17.23 7.03
N ALA A 599 -3.66 17.56 8.31
CA ALA A 599 -4.50 17.00 9.37
C ALA A 599 -5.98 17.42 9.19
N LEU A 600 -6.28 18.71 8.97
CA LEU A 600 -7.65 19.17 8.73
C LEU A 600 -8.29 18.52 7.48
N ILE A 601 -7.52 18.38 6.40
CA ILE A 601 -7.97 17.70 5.17
C ILE A 601 -8.36 16.24 5.46
N GLN A 602 -7.52 15.53 6.20
CA GLN A 602 -7.80 14.15 6.57
C GLN A 602 -8.99 14.05 7.54
N MET A 603 -9.09 14.93 8.55
CA MET A 603 -10.23 14.99 9.47
C MET A 603 -11.56 15.23 8.73
N MET A 604 -11.58 16.12 7.72
CA MET A 604 -12.77 16.35 6.89
C MET A 604 -13.17 15.11 6.09
N ALA A 605 -12.20 14.42 5.47
CA ALA A 605 -12.46 13.17 4.76
C ALA A 605 -12.95 12.06 5.70
N ALA A 606 -12.34 11.91 6.88
CA ALA A 606 -12.70 10.93 7.89
C ALA A 606 -14.13 11.14 8.43
N ALA A 607 -14.45 12.39 8.78
CA ALA A 607 -15.78 12.78 9.26
C ALA A 607 -16.88 12.56 8.21
N VAL A 608 -16.63 12.93 6.95
CA VAL A 608 -17.55 12.63 5.83
C VAL A 608 -17.72 11.12 5.66
N THR A 609 -16.65 10.36 5.81
CA THR A 609 -16.69 8.90 5.74
C THR A 609 -17.20 8.24 7.04
N ARG A 610 -17.75 9.03 7.98
CA ARG A 610 -18.36 8.63 9.28
C ARG A 610 -17.49 7.75 10.16
N ARG A 611 -16.24 8.14 10.34
CA ARG A 611 -15.25 7.20 10.83
C ARG A 611 -14.04 7.94 11.50
N ASP A 612 -13.57 7.37 12.61
CA ASP A 612 -12.62 7.90 13.61
C ASP A 612 -11.15 7.97 13.17
N MET A 613 -10.28 8.69 13.89
CA MET A 613 -8.88 8.86 13.47
C MET A 613 -7.88 8.71 14.61
N ALA A 614 -6.95 7.76 14.45
CA ALA A 614 -5.66 7.75 15.12
C ALA A 614 -4.65 8.52 14.23
N TYR A 615 -4.24 9.70 14.69
CA TYR A 615 -3.24 10.53 14.01
C TYR A 615 -1.90 10.47 14.75
N PHE A 616 -0.88 9.92 14.10
CA PHE A 616 0.47 9.80 14.62
C PHE A 616 1.32 10.97 14.12
N THR A 617 1.75 11.85 15.03
CA THR A 617 2.51 13.07 14.70
C THR A 617 4.01 12.84 14.48
N PHE A 618 4.50 11.61 14.73
CA PHE A 618 5.91 11.23 14.64
C PHE A 618 6.77 12.01 15.64
N ASP A 619 6.43 11.87 16.92
CA ASP A 619 7.04 12.49 18.11
C ASP A 619 7.02 14.04 18.16
N ASP A 620 6.32 14.70 17.22
CA ASP A 620 6.01 16.13 17.32
C ASP A 620 4.85 16.38 18.29
N SER A 621 5.22 16.69 19.54
CA SER A 621 4.30 17.01 20.64
C SER A 621 3.67 18.41 20.53
N HIS A 622 4.31 19.34 19.81
CA HIS A 622 3.72 20.65 19.52
C HIS A 622 2.59 20.52 18.51
N LEU A 623 2.81 19.73 17.45
CA LEU A 623 1.75 19.37 16.51
C LEU A 623 0.64 18.58 17.20
N GLU A 624 0.95 17.59 18.05
CA GLU A 624 -0.08 16.84 18.79
C GLU A 624 -1.00 17.77 19.58
N LEU A 625 -0.41 18.70 20.34
CA LEU A 625 -1.15 19.68 21.11
C LEU A 625 -2.01 20.59 20.24
N ASP A 626 -1.50 21.06 19.10
CA ASP A 626 -2.24 21.89 18.15
C ASP A 626 -3.40 21.12 17.48
N LEU A 627 -3.18 19.84 17.12
CA LEU A 627 -4.22 18.97 16.54
C LEU A 627 -5.34 18.70 17.57
N ARG A 628 -4.98 18.43 18.83
CA ARG A 628 -5.95 18.26 19.93
C ARG A 628 -6.75 19.54 20.17
N LYS A 629 -6.08 20.70 20.21
CA LYS A 629 -6.71 22.02 20.37
C LYS A 629 -7.71 22.32 19.26
N ILE A 630 -7.32 22.18 17.98
CA ILE A 630 -8.22 22.49 16.86
C ILE A 630 -9.37 21.48 16.79
N HIS A 631 -9.13 20.18 17.02
CA HIS A 631 -10.18 19.16 17.03
C HIS A 631 -11.21 19.42 18.14
N HIS A 632 -10.76 19.67 19.36
CA HIS A 632 -11.64 20.01 20.49
C HIS A 632 -12.43 21.30 20.23
N PHE A 633 -11.78 22.32 19.64
CA PHE A 633 -12.46 23.56 19.26
C PHE A 633 -13.56 23.32 18.22
N LEU A 634 -13.25 22.62 17.12
CA LEU A 634 -14.18 22.34 16.02
C LEU A 634 -15.39 21.51 16.48
N THR A 635 -15.15 20.47 17.29
CA THR A 635 -16.21 19.59 17.82
C THR A 635 -17.11 20.33 18.84
N THR A 636 -16.52 21.07 19.78
CA THR A 636 -17.27 21.86 20.78
C THR A 636 -18.16 22.93 20.13
N HIS A 637 -17.68 23.58 19.07
CA HIS A 637 -18.44 24.59 18.31
C HIS A 637 -19.33 23.98 17.20
N LYS A 638 -19.48 22.64 17.16
CA LYS A 638 -20.29 21.88 16.19
C LYS A 638 -20.01 22.29 14.74
N VAL A 639 -18.74 22.51 14.40
CA VAL A 639 -18.34 22.96 13.06
C VAL A 639 -18.48 21.81 12.07
N THR A 640 -19.40 21.94 11.13
CA THR A 640 -19.59 20.94 10.05
C THR A 640 -18.44 21.00 9.04
N VAL A 641 -18.21 19.90 8.32
CA VAL A 641 -17.20 19.82 7.24
C VAL A 641 -17.40 20.93 6.20
N GLY A 642 -18.64 21.20 5.78
CA GLY A 642 -18.93 22.30 4.85
C GLY A 642 -18.59 23.69 5.41
N ARG A 643 -18.81 23.92 6.71
CA ARG A 643 -18.41 25.17 7.37
C ARG A 643 -16.89 25.31 7.41
N LEU A 644 -16.17 24.26 7.80
CA LEU A 644 -14.70 24.24 7.82
C LEU A 644 -14.10 24.43 6.42
N TYR A 645 -14.65 23.77 5.40
CA TYR A 645 -14.24 23.94 3.99
C TYR A 645 -14.39 25.39 3.52
N ASN A 646 -15.51 26.05 3.85
CA ASN A 646 -15.71 27.47 3.54
C ASN A 646 -14.75 28.38 4.32
N THR A 647 -14.43 28.07 5.58
CA THR A 647 -13.40 28.81 6.34
C THR A 647 -12.00 28.65 5.74
N LEU A 648 -11.64 27.46 5.24
CA LEU A 648 -10.41 27.24 4.49
C LEU A 648 -10.37 28.04 3.19
N GLU A 649 -11.49 28.16 2.48
CA GLU A 649 -11.59 29.01 1.28
C GLU A 649 -11.36 30.49 1.60
N ASN A 650 -11.94 30.99 2.70
CA ASN A 650 -11.71 32.35 3.17
C ASN A 650 -10.23 32.58 3.54
N PHE A 651 -9.60 31.61 4.20
CA PHE A 651 -8.17 31.66 4.54
C PHE A 651 -7.27 31.68 3.30
N CYS A 652 -7.51 30.77 2.35
CA CYS A 652 -6.79 30.73 1.08
C CYS A 652 -6.94 32.05 0.31
N SER A 653 -8.14 32.64 0.31
CA SER A 653 -8.39 33.93 -0.35
C SER A 653 -7.62 35.07 0.33
N ALA A 654 -7.65 35.13 1.67
CA ALA A 654 -6.93 36.12 2.46
C ALA A 654 -5.39 36.03 2.30
N LEU A 655 -4.85 34.82 2.13
CA LEU A 655 -3.42 34.60 1.86
C LEU A 655 -2.93 35.16 0.52
N TYR A 656 -3.81 35.35 -0.46
CA TYR A 656 -3.47 35.92 -1.76
C TYR A 656 -3.87 37.39 -1.94
N SER A 657 -4.66 37.97 -1.03
CA SER A 657 -4.83 39.42 -0.94
C SER A 657 -3.62 40.08 -0.29
N ASN A 658 -3.18 41.24 -0.79
CA ASN A 658 -2.08 42.03 -0.19
C ASN A 658 -2.46 42.71 1.15
N GLU A 659 -3.61 42.36 1.73
CA GLU A 659 -4.12 42.97 2.96
C GLU A 659 -3.67 42.19 4.22
N ALA A 660 -2.68 42.78 4.89
CA ALA A 660 -2.23 42.49 6.26
C ALA A 660 -1.46 41.17 6.51
N LYS A 661 -0.83 41.13 7.70
CA LYS A 661 -0.19 39.94 8.29
C LYS A 661 -1.26 38.88 8.56
N THR A 662 -1.45 37.95 7.64
CA THR A 662 -2.34 36.79 7.83
C THR A 662 -1.89 36.01 9.06
N SER A 663 -2.80 35.83 10.03
CA SER A 663 -2.61 34.91 11.15
C SER A 663 -2.34 33.48 10.64
N ASP A 664 -1.76 32.63 11.47
CA ASP A 664 -1.64 31.21 11.14
C ASP A 664 -3.01 30.56 10.88
N LEU A 665 -2.99 29.41 10.21
CA LEU A 665 -4.17 28.67 9.77
C LEU A 665 -5.16 28.40 10.91
N TYR A 666 -4.68 27.98 12.08
CA TYR A 666 -5.55 27.55 13.18
C TYR A 666 -6.12 28.75 13.91
N SER A 667 -5.32 29.79 14.18
CA SER A 667 -5.80 31.07 14.70
C SER A 667 -6.86 31.71 13.78
N PHE A 668 -6.65 31.67 12.46
CA PHE A 668 -7.64 32.17 11.50
C PHE A 668 -8.96 31.40 11.59
N ILE A 669 -8.91 30.07 11.60
CA ILE A 669 -10.11 29.22 11.70
C ILE A 669 -10.85 29.49 13.02
N MET A 670 -10.13 29.51 14.15
CA MET A 670 -10.74 29.76 15.46
C MET A 670 -11.40 31.14 15.55
N LYS A 671 -10.74 32.17 15.01
CA LYS A 671 -11.29 33.54 14.94
C LYS A 671 -12.55 33.59 14.06
N SER A 672 -12.46 33.09 12.82
CA SER A 672 -13.56 33.11 11.86
C SER A 672 -14.80 32.34 12.35
N VAL A 673 -14.59 31.18 13.00
CA VAL A 673 -15.69 30.40 13.61
C VAL A 673 -16.34 31.18 14.75
N LYS A 674 -15.58 31.82 15.66
CA LYS A 674 -16.15 32.65 16.73
C LYS A 674 -16.96 33.83 16.16
N GLU A 675 -16.36 34.62 15.27
CA GLU A 675 -17.00 35.81 14.68
C GLU A 675 -18.28 35.51 13.91
N THR A 676 -18.36 34.34 13.26
CA THR A 676 -19.59 33.91 12.56
C THR A 676 -20.65 33.39 13.54
N THR A 677 -20.25 32.82 14.69
CA THR A 677 -21.18 32.30 15.70
C THR A 677 -21.80 33.43 16.52
N SER A 678 -21.08 34.54 16.75
CA SER A 678 -21.59 35.73 17.48
C SER A 678 -22.51 36.65 16.66
N ARG A 679 -22.91 36.26 15.44
CA ARG A 679 -23.82 37.03 14.56
C ARG A 679 -25.16 36.33 14.33
N HIS A 680 -25.43 35.26 15.08
CA HIS A 680 -26.67 34.50 15.14
C HIS A 680 -27.04 34.28 16.62
#